data_AF-J9B8K4-F1
#
_entry.id   AF-J9B8K4-F1
#
_cell.length_a   1.000
_cell.length_b   1.000
_cell.length_c   1.000
_cell.angle_alpha   90.00
_cell.angle_beta   90.00
_cell.angle_gamma   90.00
#
_symmetry.space_group_name_H-M   'P 1'
#
loop_
_entity.id
_entity.type
_entity.pdbx_description
1 polymer ?
#
loop_
_entity_poly.entity_id
_entity_poly.type
_entity_poly.pdbx_seq_one_letter_code
_entity_poly.pdbx_strand_id
1 'polypeptide(L)'
;MTDKEGTGDGEQDDISFLRTGDIVAMTCMASASREGVLGSERVCLCTEGFGNRMCSLENVSDKDLPADISMCMLYIDNALSVRALQEMMSNDKELRGAGSGGGHKTLLYGHAVQLKHVQSEMYLACLSSCSSNDKLAFDVGVQENNEGEACWWTIHPASKQRSEGEKVRVGDDVILVSVATERYLHMTHSKGFMVIASFHQTLWNITSVSSGSVRIRNMGALFGNDVLRFFHGNDEVLTIPENWSEHPQQNMAIYEGGAAVSQARSLWRIELIRIKWHGALVGWEQPFRIRHITSGRYDFQCQSTVSFFRYLGVMENVIQLYDKDKAEFDTTAFVMYQTKDLKKQLSEEKEEGMGIATIRYGETNAFIQHIKTELWLSYQTSETTKKGLGKVEEKKAVALKDGHMDDCFTFFMALEEESKSARVIRKCSSVLNRFLRGIEALQREGKQAQDWNRVDLGEVLKLMEDLIDYFAQPDEDDFEASQNRLRALRSRQDLFQEEGVLNMILDTIDKFSQMEAVRDFAGLLNEDTQMMWEEISTYLYLLVAAMIKGNHYNCAQFASAQRLQWLFGRLSNPQSAEGILDVLYCVLTESPEALNMINESHIKSVISLLEKVGRDPKVLDVLSSLCEGNGMAVRSSQNTITQYLLPGKDLLLQTKMRDHVSSMTPNIVVGVVEGSSQFRRWYYEAEVEHIEQMTKTEPYLRIGWANSMGYKPFPGSGDGWGCIGVGDDYYSYGFDGRCIYCATKKHVIWTRTLQKGDVVGCLLDLNIPEISFTVNGQPTAGLFKNFNIDGFFFPVMSLSAKVSCRFMFGGIEGRLRFGPPPGFSALIEAAANKLEIGECVSFGDIAKNVYTGPSILRQNTEPFVPKLVDISTV
;
A
#
# COMPACT_ATOMS: atom_id res chain seq x y z
N MET A 1 21.48 -33.96 59.40
CA MET A 1 22.25 -34.05 58.14
C MET A 1 21.23 -34.23 57.05
N THR A 2 20.89 -33.14 56.39
CA THR A 2 19.92 -33.03 55.29
C THR A 2 20.54 -32.04 54.33
N ASP A 3 20.60 -32.47 53.07
CA ASP A 3 21.48 -31.99 52.03
C ASP A 3 21.35 -30.48 51.76
N LYS A 4 22.48 -29.78 51.97
CA LYS A 4 22.80 -28.48 51.39
C LYS A 4 23.92 -28.72 50.37
N GLU A 5 23.59 -29.25 49.20
CA GLU A 5 24.52 -29.26 48.06
C GLU A 5 23.71 -28.97 46.78
N GLY A 6 24.10 -27.91 46.05
CA GLY A 6 23.96 -27.91 44.59
C GLY A 6 23.20 -26.78 43.87
N THR A 7 22.58 -25.78 44.51
CA THR A 7 21.83 -24.73 43.76
C THR A 7 22.60 -23.44 43.49
N GLY A 8 23.78 -23.21 44.10
CA GLY A 8 24.51 -21.93 44.00
C GLY A 8 25.35 -21.74 42.73
N ASP A 9 25.99 -22.78 42.21
CA ASP A 9 26.96 -22.63 41.10
C ASP A 9 26.29 -22.35 39.74
N GLY A 10 25.05 -22.82 39.53
CA GLY A 10 24.33 -22.63 38.27
C GLY A 10 23.85 -21.18 38.05
N GLU A 11 23.43 -20.50 39.12
CA GLU A 11 22.94 -19.11 39.05
C GLU A 11 24.08 -18.12 38.83
N GLN A 12 25.25 -18.38 39.41
CA GLN A 12 26.42 -17.51 39.22
C GLN A 12 27.02 -17.65 37.81
N ASP A 13 26.95 -18.84 37.20
CA ASP A 13 27.31 -19.07 35.80
C ASP A 13 26.28 -18.48 34.81
N ASP A 14 25.02 -18.30 35.21
CA ASP A 14 23.97 -17.67 34.40
C ASP A 14 24.16 -16.14 34.29
N ILE A 15 24.83 -15.51 35.26
CA ILE A 15 25.10 -14.06 35.28
C ILE A 15 26.51 -13.68 34.81
N SER A 16 27.42 -14.64 34.70
CA SER A 16 28.84 -14.39 34.38
C SER A 16 29.17 -14.52 32.88
N PHE A 17 28.41 -15.32 32.14
CA PHE A 17 28.63 -15.61 30.72
C PHE A 17 27.40 -15.32 29.88
N LEU A 18 27.61 -14.88 28.63
CA LEU A 18 26.52 -14.64 27.69
C LEU A 18 25.97 -15.93 27.11
N ARG A 19 24.65 -16.01 26.95
CA ARG A 19 23.97 -17.17 26.38
C ARG A 19 22.93 -16.77 25.35
N THR A 20 22.55 -17.74 24.51
CA THR A 20 21.34 -17.61 23.69
C THR A 20 20.12 -17.44 24.59
N GLY A 21 19.24 -16.50 24.23
CA GLY A 21 18.10 -16.09 25.02
C GLY A 21 18.31 -14.90 25.96
N ASP A 22 19.55 -14.42 26.14
CA ASP A 22 19.82 -13.24 26.97
C ASP A 22 19.52 -11.93 26.22
N ILE A 23 19.12 -10.91 26.98
CA ILE A 23 18.93 -9.54 26.49
C ILE A 23 20.18 -8.73 26.86
N VAL A 24 20.83 -8.16 25.85
CA VAL A 24 22.08 -7.41 25.96
C VAL A 24 21.95 -6.02 25.33
N ALA A 25 22.88 -5.15 25.69
CA ALA A 25 23.08 -3.86 25.03
C ALA A 25 24.55 -3.72 24.65
N MET A 26 24.81 -3.04 23.54
CA MET A 26 26.17 -2.87 23.01
C MET A 26 26.60 -1.43 23.17
N THR A 27 27.65 -1.20 23.97
CA THR A 27 28.16 0.14 24.24
C THR A 27 29.57 0.32 23.70
N CYS A 28 29.93 1.53 23.29
CA CYS A 28 31.29 1.88 22.90
C CYS A 28 31.67 3.26 23.42
N MET A 29 32.97 3.59 23.36
CA MET A 29 33.48 4.89 23.76
C MET A 29 33.65 5.78 22.53
N ALA A 30 32.88 6.86 22.48
CA ALA A 30 32.95 7.88 21.46
C ALA A 30 33.79 9.06 21.94
N SER A 31 34.65 9.60 21.07
CA SER A 31 35.37 10.84 21.36
C SER A 31 34.49 12.03 21.00
N ALA A 32 34.10 12.83 21.99
CA ALA A 32 33.26 14.01 21.81
C ALA A 32 34.00 15.27 22.29
N SER A 33 33.93 16.35 21.49
CA SER A 33 34.45 17.67 21.89
C SER A 33 33.28 18.54 22.36
N ARG A 34 32.99 18.54 23.66
CA ARG A 34 32.13 19.56 24.29
C ARG A 34 33.01 20.69 24.81
N GLU A 35 32.69 21.93 24.44
CA GLU A 35 33.32 23.17 24.96
C GLU A 35 34.86 23.24 24.85
N GLY A 36 35.45 22.59 23.84
CA GLY A 36 36.90 22.63 23.60
C GLY A 36 37.73 21.68 24.47
N VAL A 37 37.09 20.81 25.27
CA VAL A 37 37.75 19.72 26.00
C VAL A 37 37.44 18.40 25.30
N LEU A 38 38.48 17.62 24.97
CA LEU A 38 38.35 16.25 24.46
C LEU A 38 37.84 15.34 25.59
N GLY A 39 36.55 15.02 25.57
CA GLY A 39 35.93 14.05 26.48
C GLY A 39 35.64 12.73 25.77
N SER A 40 35.55 11.65 26.54
CA SER A 40 35.06 10.36 26.06
C SER A 40 33.64 10.12 26.58
N GLU A 41 32.68 10.00 25.67
CA GLU A 41 31.28 9.68 25.99
C GLU A 41 31.04 8.20 25.73
N ARG A 42 30.35 7.52 26.66
CA ARG A 42 29.80 6.19 26.44
C ARG A 42 28.48 6.29 25.70
N VAL A 43 28.42 5.63 24.55
CA VAL A 43 27.24 5.57 23.69
C VAL A 43 26.79 4.11 23.52
N CYS A 44 25.51 3.90 23.29
CA CYS A 44 24.90 2.59 23.10
C CYS A 44 24.27 2.47 21.72
N LEU A 45 24.49 1.32 21.05
CA LEU A 45 23.82 0.98 19.79
C LEU A 45 22.31 0.96 20.03
N CYS A 46 21.58 1.74 19.23
CA CYS A 46 20.13 1.77 19.27
C CYS A 46 19.53 1.79 17.86
N THR A 47 18.29 1.33 17.76
CA THR A 47 17.56 1.31 16.49
C THR A 47 16.07 1.43 16.76
N GLU A 48 15.37 2.05 15.84
CA GLU A 48 13.92 2.18 15.95
C GLU A 48 13.16 1.02 15.33
N GLY A 49 13.65 0.55 14.18
CA GLY A 49 12.99 -0.43 13.35
C GLY A 49 11.81 0.19 12.61
N PHE A 50 10.72 0.49 13.33
CA PHE A 50 9.48 1.00 12.75
C PHE A 50 9.65 2.44 12.26
N GLY A 51 9.39 2.69 10.96
CA GLY A 51 9.61 3.97 10.28
C GLY A 51 11.07 4.31 9.98
N ASN A 52 12.04 3.69 10.68
CA ASN A 52 13.47 3.88 10.42
C ASN A 52 14.26 2.59 10.69
N ARG A 53 14.79 1.99 9.61
CA ARG A 53 15.58 0.75 9.68
C ARG A 53 17.03 0.98 10.07
N MET A 54 17.53 2.20 10.11
CA MET A 54 18.94 2.51 10.36
C MET A 54 19.29 2.44 11.85
N CYS A 55 20.50 1.99 12.17
CA CYS A 55 21.03 2.07 13.52
C CYS A 55 21.64 3.44 13.82
N SER A 56 21.48 3.88 15.06
CA SER A 56 22.04 5.11 15.60
C SER A 56 22.67 4.86 16.97
N LEU A 57 23.10 5.92 17.65
CA LEU A 57 23.79 5.83 18.94
C LEU A 57 23.12 6.74 19.96
N GLU A 58 22.73 6.16 21.09
CA GLU A 58 22.15 6.85 22.24
C GLU A 58 23.24 7.12 23.28
N ASN A 59 23.29 8.33 23.82
CA ASN A 59 24.23 8.66 24.89
C ASN A 59 23.74 8.06 26.22
N VAL A 60 24.60 7.26 26.86
CA VAL A 60 24.34 6.58 28.16
C VAL A 60 25.35 6.98 29.24
N SER A 61 26.06 8.10 29.03
CA SER A 61 27.09 8.60 29.94
C SER A 61 26.51 9.38 31.12
N ASP A 62 25.40 10.07 30.87
CA ASP A 62 24.72 10.89 31.86
C ASP A 62 24.03 10.00 32.88
N LYS A 63 24.30 10.25 34.17
CA LYS A 63 23.69 9.51 35.27
C LYS A 63 22.45 10.22 35.81
N ASP A 64 22.36 11.53 35.61
CA ASP A 64 21.29 12.36 36.14
C ASP A 64 20.11 12.38 35.17
N LEU A 65 20.37 12.41 33.86
CA LEU A 65 19.32 12.30 32.84
C LEU A 65 19.11 10.85 32.36
N PRO A 66 17.86 10.40 32.15
CA PRO A 66 17.57 9.07 31.63
C PRO A 66 17.96 8.91 30.16
N ALA A 67 18.59 7.79 29.81
CA ALA A 67 18.82 7.37 28.43
C ALA A 67 17.66 6.49 27.90
N ASP A 68 17.39 6.49 26.59
CA ASP A 68 16.37 5.59 26.00
C ASP A 68 16.93 4.16 25.81
N ILE A 69 17.07 3.44 26.93
CA ILE A 69 17.59 2.06 26.93
C ILE A 69 16.67 1.11 26.16
N SER A 70 15.38 1.43 26.03
CA SER A 70 14.41 0.54 25.39
C SER A 70 14.68 0.27 23.91
N MET A 71 15.30 1.24 23.22
CA MET A 71 15.70 1.15 21.81
C MET A 71 17.07 0.49 21.63
N CYS A 72 17.76 0.19 22.73
CA CYS A 72 19.11 -0.37 22.77
C CYS A 72 19.13 -1.88 23.05
N MET A 73 17.98 -2.49 23.33
CA MET A 73 17.90 -3.88 23.79
C MET A 73 17.96 -4.85 22.60
N LEU A 74 18.98 -5.70 22.60
CA LEU A 74 19.18 -6.77 21.63
C LEU A 74 19.05 -8.13 22.30
N TYR A 75 18.29 -9.02 21.69
CA TYR A 75 18.11 -10.40 22.07
C TYR A 75 19.07 -11.29 21.28
N ILE A 76 19.81 -12.16 21.96
CA ILE A 76 20.68 -13.15 21.31
C ILE A 76 19.82 -14.33 20.88
N ASP A 77 19.35 -14.30 19.64
CA ASP A 77 18.41 -15.28 19.10
C ASP A 77 19.10 -16.61 18.77
N ASN A 78 20.26 -16.54 18.11
CA ASN A 78 20.99 -17.72 17.69
C ASN A 78 22.51 -17.52 17.78
N ALA A 79 23.23 -18.62 17.98
CA ALA A 79 24.68 -18.65 18.02
C ALA A 79 25.19 -20.00 17.48
N LEU A 80 25.98 -19.93 16.41
CA LEU A 80 26.48 -21.10 15.69
C LEU A 80 27.98 -20.96 15.41
N SER A 81 28.65 -22.10 15.26
CA SER A 81 29.99 -22.08 14.64
C SER A 81 29.86 -21.70 13.15
N VAL A 82 30.88 -21.05 12.59
CA VAL A 82 30.89 -20.64 11.18
C VAL A 82 30.63 -21.83 10.23
N ARG A 83 31.14 -23.02 10.56
CA ARG A 83 30.88 -24.25 9.78
C ARG A 83 29.41 -24.67 9.83
N ALA A 84 28.80 -24.66 11.01
CA ALA A 84 27.39 -25.00 11.16
C ALA A 84 26.48 -23.97 10.45
N LEU A 85 26.90 -22.70 10.41
CA LEU A 85 26.20 -21.68 9.63
C LEU A 85 26.28 -21.97 8.12
N GLN A 86 27.46 -22.29 7.60
CA GLN A 86 27.62 -22.67 6.18
C GLN A 86 26.78 -23.90 5.81
N GLU A 87 26.75 -24.91 6.68
CA GLU A 87 25.90 -26.10 6.49
C GLU A 87 24.41 -25.73 6.50
N MET A 88 23.96 -24.88 7.44
CA MET A 88 22.58 -24.37 7.47
C MET A 88 22.22 -23.63 6.18
N MET A 89 23.13 -22.82 5.65
CA MET A 89 22.89 -22.04 4.43
C MET A 89 22.87 -22.91 3.17
N SER A 90 23.58 -24.05 3.18
CA SER A 90 23.60 -24.99 2.06
C SER A 90 22.37 -25.90 1.96
N ASN A 91 21.58 -26.03 3.03
CA ASN A 91 20.38 -26.87 3.06
C ASN A 91 19.13 -26.09 2.60
N ASP A 92 18.41 -26.65 1.63
CA ASP A 92 17.13 -26.13 1.16
C ASP A 92 16.05 -26.21 2.26
N LYS A 93 15.09 -25.29 2.16
CA LYS A 93 14.17 -24.72 3.17
C LYS A 93 13.50 -25.64 4.22
N GLU A 94 13.55 -26.96 4.14
CA GLU A 94 12.74 -27.87 4.97
C GLU A 94 13.28 -28.17 6.39
N LEU A 95 14.57 -27.92 6.69
CA LEU A 95 15.11 -28.10 8.06
C LEU A 95 15.18 -26.81 8.90
N ARG A 96 14.86 -25.64 8.34
CA ARG A 96 15.00 -24.35 9.03
C ARG A 96 14.07 -24.20 10.23
N GLY A 97 12.95 -24.94 10.26
CA GLY A 97 12.01 -24.98 11.38
C GLY A 97 12.33 -26.04 12.46
N ALA A 98 13.25 -26.98 12.20
CA ALA A 98 13.51 -28.12 13.09
C ALA A 98 14.93 -28.12 13.70
N GLY A 99 15.78 -27.14 13.37
CA GLY A 99 17.21 -27.12 13.72
C GLY A 99 17.68 -26.09 14.76
N SER A 100 16.88 -25.11 15.20
CA SER A 100 17.36 -24.01 16.06
C SER A 100 16.82 -23.99 17.49
N GLY A 101 16.02 -24.96 17.93
CA GLY A 101 15.48 -25.05 19.30
C GLY A 101 16.51 -25.47 20.37
N GLY A 102 17.78 -25.11 20.21
CA GLY A 102 18.87 -25.65 21.01
C GLY A 102 19.20 -24.83 22.24
N GLY A 103 18.33 -24.79 23.25
CA GLY A 103 18.63 -24.42 24.66
C GLY A 103 19.38 -23.09 24.93
N HIS A 104 19.64 -22.80 26.21
CA HIS A 104 20.51 -21.70 26.64
C HIS A 104 21.99 -22.05 26.42
N LYS A 105 22.48 -21.93 25.18
CA LYS A 105 23.87 -22.20 24.79
C LYS A 105 24.78 -21.05 25.17
N THR A 106 25.95 -21.35 25.73
CA THR A 106 26.98 -20.35 26.01
C THR A 106 27.64 -19.83 24.74
N LEU A 107 27.83 -18.52 24.66
CA LEU A 107 28.52 -17.84 23.57
C LEU A 107 30.03 -18.08 23.66
N LEU A 108 30.65 -18.41 22.52
CA LEU A 108 32.10 -18.58 22.40
C LEU A 108 32.68 -17.58 21.39
N TYR A 109 33.91 -17.13 21.61
CA TYR A 109 34.63 -16.35 20.62
C TYR A 109 34.83 -17.18 19.32
N GLY A 110 34.56 -16.59 18.17
CA GLY A 110 34.54 -17.25 16.85
C GLY A 110 33.16 -17.79 16.43
N HIS A 111 32.14 -17.70 17.28
CA HIS A 111 30.77 -17.97 16.86
C HIS A 111 30.20 -16.85 16.00
N ALA A 112 29.37 -17.22 15.04
CA ALA A 112 28.44 -16.34 14.36
C ALA A 112 27.15 -16.23 15.17
N VAL A 113 26.70 -15.02 15.44
CA VAL A 113 25.52 -14.71 16.24
C VAL A 113 24.48 -13.93 15.43
N GLN A 114 23.22 -14.15 15.76
CA GLN A 114 22.10 -13.35 15.32
C GLN A 114 21.60 -12.51 16.49
N LEU A 115 21.53 -11.20 16.27
CA LEU A 115 21.03 -10.22 17.24
C LEU A 115 19.69 -9.71 16.75
N LYS A 116 18.64 -9.90 17.55
CA LYS A 116 17.28 -9.46 17.25
C LYS A 116 16.92 -8.28 18.13
N HIS A 117 16.49 -7.16 17.56
CA HIS A 117 16.04 -6.02 18.34
C HIS A 117 14.76 -6.38 19.10
N VAL A 118 14.77 -6.26 20.43
CA VAL A 118 13.68 -6.73 21.30
C VAL A 118 12.35 -6.11 20.93
N GLN A 119 12.36 -4.80 20.65
CA GLN A 119 11.11 -4.07 20.51
C GLN A 119 10.53 -4.18 19.09
N SER A 120 11.34 -4.12 18.02
CA SER A 120 10.83 -4.25 16.63
C SER A 120 10.79 -5.69 16.12
N GLU A 121 11.39 -6.64 16.84
CA GLU A 121 11.50 -8.05 16.45
C GLU A 121 12.26 -8.28 15.12
N MET A 122 13.01 -7.29 14.66
CA MET A 122 13.84 -7.34 13.45
C MET A 122 15.29 -7.72 13.79
N TYR A 123 16.00 -8.31 12.85
CA TYR A 123 17.40 -8.72 13.02
C TYR A 123 18.36 -7.60 12.63
N LEU A 124 19.41 -7.39 13.43
CA LEU A 124 20.51 -6.48 13.13
C LEU A 124 21.28 -7.00 11.91
N ALA A 125 21.31 -6.22 10.84
CA ALA A 125 21.86 -6.62 9.55
C ALA A 125 22.76 -5.56 8.94
N CYS A 126 23.70 -6.02 8.12
CA CYS A 126 24.44 -5.17 7.20
C CYS A 126 23.57 -4.91 5.96
N LEU A 127 23.21 -3.65 5.72
CA LEU A 127 22.38 -3.24 4.59
C LEU A 127 23.22 -3.12 3.32
N SER A 128 22.57 -3.16 2.15
CA SER A 128 23.23 -2.93 0.85
C SER A 128 23.42 -1.44 0.52
N SER A 129 22.80 -0.55 1.29
CA SER A 129 22.93 0.91 1.13
C SER A 129 24.23 1.46 1.72
N CYS A 130 24.60 2.66 1.29
CA CYS A 130 25.75 3.41 1.82
C CYS A 130 25.39 4.89 1.96
N SER A 131 25.16 5.33 3.20
CA SER A 131 24.87 6.71 3.58
C SER A 131 26.11 7.51 4.00
N SER A 132 27.23 6.83 4.23
CA SER A 132 28.47 7.43 4.72
C SER A 132 29.34 8.05 3.62
N ASN A 133 30.26 8.94 3.99
CA ASN A 133 31.27 9.46 3.04
C ASN A 133 32.28 8.38 2.61
N ASP A 134 32.42 7.31 3.40
CA ASP A 134 33.22 6.15 3.02
C ASP A 134 32.43 5.28 2.06
N LYS A 135 32.81 5.31 0.78
CA LYS A 135 32.17 4.53 -0.30
C LYS A 135 32.37 3.02 -0.15
N LEU A 136 33.32 2.61 0.69
CA LEU A 136 33.58 1.22 1.03
C LEU A 136 32.96 0.83 2.37
N ALA A 137 32.09 1.67 2.92
CA ALA A 137 31.26 1.29 4.05
C ALA A 137 29.88 0.82 3.58
N PHE A 138 29.24 -0.01 4.40
CA PHE A 138 27.82 -0.32 4.27
C PHE A 138 27.07 0.21 5.48
N ASP A 139 25.81 0.55 5.29
CA ASP A 139 24.96 0.94 6.39
C ASP A 139 24.62 -0.24 7.29
N VAL A 140 24.46 0.01 8.59
CA VAL A 140 23.99 -0.99 9.54
C VAL A 140 22.60 -0.62 10.00
N GLY A 141 21.71 -1.60 10.00
CA GLY A 141 20.30 -1.40 10.32
C GLY A 141 19.63 -2.68 10.78
N VAL A 142 18.31 -2.71 10.73
CA VAL A 142 17.50 -3.87 11.05
C VAL A 142 16.65 -4.32 9.86
N GLN A 143 16.42 -5.63 9.74
CA GLN A 143 15.58 -6.23 8.70
C GLN A 143 14.69 -7.33 9.30
N GLU A 144 13.49 -7.50 8.74
CA GLU A 144 12.54 -8.54 9.18
C GLU A 144 12.99 -9.93 8.75
N ASN A 145 13.58 -10.03 7.56
CA ASN A 145 14.05 -11.30 7.00
C ASN A 145 15.31 -11.78 7.75
N ASN A 146 15.25 -13.01 8.26
CA ASN A 146 16.42 -13.73 8.77
C ASN A 146 17.13 -14.55 7.70
N GLU A 147 16.72 -14.43 6.43
CA GLU A 147 17.26 -15.19 5.31
C GLU A 147 18.59 -14.60 4.84
N GLY A 148 19.63 -15.44 4.82
CA GLY A 148 20.95 -15.10 4.28
C GLY A 148 21.97 -14.73 5.33
N GLU A 149 23.12 -14.23 4.87
CA GLU A 149 24.31 -13.98 5.70
C GLU A 149 24.34 -12.55 6.29
N ALA A 150 23.47 -11.66 5.82
CA ALA A 150 23.50 -10.24 6.16
C ALA A 150 23.21 -9.95 7.65
N CYS A 151 22.43 -10.82 8.31
CA CYS A 151 22.04 -10.72 9.72
C CYS A 151 22.98 -11.46 10.68
N TRP A 152 24.08 -12.02 10.18
CA TRP A 152 25.04 -12.77 10.98
C TRP A 152 26.31 -11.96 11.25
N TRP A 153 26.72 -11.99 12.52
CA TRP A 153 27.91 -11.30 13.00
C TRP A 153 28.82 -12.27 13.74
N THR A 154 30.11 -12.33 13.38
CA THR A 154 31.10 -13.14 14.10
C THR A 154 31.70 -12.34 15.25
N ILE A 155 31.82 -12.97 16.42
CA ILE A 155 32.36 -12.34 17.64
C ILE A 155 33.83 -12.68 17.80
N HIS A 156 34.69 -11.66 17.76
CA HIS A 156 36.13 -11.81 17.96
C HIS A 156 36.60 -11.10 19.24
N PRO A 157 37.65 -11.63 19.90
CA PRO A 157 38.20 -10.99 21.09
C PRO A 157 38.95 -9.70 20.71
N ALA A 158 38.73 -8.63 21.47
CA ALA A 158 39.41 -7.36 21.25
C ALA A 158 40.92 -7.39 21.59
N SER A 159 41.33 -8.30 22.48
CA SER A 159 42.70 -8.39 22.96
C SER A 159 43.20 -9.85 22.96
N LYS A 160 44.53 -10.01 22.95
CA LYS A 160 45.19 -11.34 23.03
C LYS A 160 45.03 -12.04 24.40
N GLN A 161 44.28 -11.46 25.34
CA GLN A 161 43.97 -12.08 26.63
C GLN A 161 42.89 -13.16 26.52
N ARG A 162 42.17 -13.22 25.39
CA ARG A 162 41.15 -14.21 25.08
C ARG A 162 41.48 -14.86 23.74
N SER A 163 41.08 -16.11 23.59
CA SER A 163 41.29 -16.92 22.39
C SER A 163 39.95 -17.38 21.80
N GLU A 164 39.94 -17.71 20.50
CA GLU A 164 38.78 -18.35 19.88
C GLU A 164 38.43 -19.67 20.59
N GLY A 165 37.13 -19.92 20.76
CA GLY A 165 36.61 -21.05 21.53
C GLY A 165 36.46 -20.81 23.04
N GLU A 166 36.99 -19.71 23.59
CA GLU A 166 36.73 -19.34 24.98
C GLU A 166 35.32 -18.74 25.16
N LYS A 167 34.73 -18.91 26.37
CA LYS A 167 33.42 -18.35 26.73
C LYS A 167 33.47 -16.82 26.80
N VAL A 168 32.51 -16.15 26.17
CA VAL A 168 32.36 -14.69 26.23
C VAL A 168 31.77 -14.29 27.59
N ARG A 169 32.46 -13.42 28.33
CA ARG A 169 31.99 -12.94 29.65
C ARG A 169 31.17 -11.67 29.52
N VAL A 170 30.26 -11.45 30.46
CA VAL A 170 29.51 -10.20 30.55
C VAL A 170 30.48 -9.03 30.79
N GLY A 171 30.42 -8.00 29.95
CA GLY A 171 31.29 -6.83 30.02
C GLY A 171 32.67 -7.00 29.38
N ASP A 172 32.95 -8.11 28.68
CA ASP A 172 34.11 -8.20 27.80
C ASP A 172 33.97 -7.21 26.62
N ASP A 173 35.10 -6.69 26.16
CA ASP A 173 35.19 -5.91 24.92
C ASP A 173 35.37 -6.85 23.72
N VAL A 174 34.50 -6.71 22.72
CA VAL A 174 34.45 -7.55 21.54
C VAL A 174 34.56 -6.74 20.24
N ILE A 175 34.91 -7.45 19.18
CA ILE A 175 34.86 -6.95 17.80
C ILE A 175 33.83 -7.79 17.06
N LEU A 176 32.85 -7.13 16.42
CA LEU A 176 31.88 -7.80 15.55
C LEU A 176 32.28 -7.63 14.09
N VAL A 177 32.25 -8.73 13.34
CA VAL A 177 32.52 -8.76 11.89
C VAL A 177 31.31 -9.34 11.16
N SER A 178 30.78 -8.60 10.19
CA SER A 178 29.67 -9.07 9.35
C SER A 178 30.10 -10.28 8.53
N VAL A 179 29.29 -11.35 8.53
CA VAL A 179 29.56 -12.54 7.72
C VAL A 179 29.44 -12.23 6.22
N ALA A 180 28.40 -11.49 5.82
CA ALA A 180 28.14 -11.20 4.41
C ALA A 180 29.18 -10.28 3.75
N THR A 181 29.78 -9.36 4.53
CA THR A 181 30.61 -8.28 3.96
C THR A 181 32.05 -8.29 4.45
N GLU A 182 32.36 -9.13 5.46
CA GLU A 182 33.67 -9.22 6.13
C GLU A 182 34.16 -7.86 6.70
N ARG A 183 33.22 -6.95 6.99
CA ARG A 183 33.49 -5.63 7.55
C ARG A 183 33.19 -5.57 9.05
N TYR A 184 33.93 -4.73 9.75
CA TYR A 184 33.76 -4.51 11.18
C TYR A 184 32.56 -3.61 11.46
N LEU A 185 31.82 -3.91 12.53
CA LEU A 185 30.84 -2.98 13.07
C LEU A 185 31.57 -1.76 13.64
N HIS A 186 31.43 -0.62 12.98
CA HIS A 186 32.19 0.59 13.24
C HIS A 186 31.28 1.78 13.59
N MET A 187 31.65 2.49 14.66
CA MET A 187 31.09 3.79 14.96
C MET A 187 31.88 4.87 14.20
N THR A 188 31.19 5.71 13.45
CA THR A 188 31.75 6.90 12.81
C THR A 188 31.08 8.18 13.29
N HIS A 189 31.80 9.30 13.26
CA HIS A 189 31.29 10.62 13.62
C HIS A 189 31.47 11.57 12.43
N SER A 190 30.41 11.76 11.64
CA SER A 190 30.43 12.66 10.47
C SER A 190 29.34 13.73 10.54
N LYS A 191 28.07 13.32 10.47
CA LYS A 191 26.87 14.16 10.68
C LYS A 191 26.20 13.83 12.02
N GLY A 192 27.00 13.64 13.06
CA GLY A 192 26.61 12.98 14.30
C GLY A 192 27.12 11.54 14.38
N PHE A 193 26.75 10.85 15.46
CA PHE A 193 27.13 9.46 15.69
C PHE A 193 26.32 8.52 14.79
N MET A 194 27.00 7.78 13.91
CA MET A 194 26.39 6.78 13.03
C MET A 194 27.11 5.44 13.16
N VAL A 195 26.40 4.37 12.81
CA VAL A 195 26.92 3.01 12.85
C VAL A 195 26.95 2.44 11.44
N ILE A 196 28.13 2.02 11.02
CA ILE A 196 28.39 1.51 9.66
C ILE A 196 29.24 0.24 9.74
N ALA A 197 29.22 -0.56 8.68
CA ALA A 197 30.14 -1.67 8.52
C ALA A 197 31.32 -1.20 7.64
N SER A 198 32.53 -1.10 8.21
CA SER A 198 33.73 -0.59 7.53
C SER A 198 34.98 -1.41 7.85
N PHE A 199 36.13 -1.03 7.27
CA PHE A 199 37.43 -1.64 7.60
C PHE A 199 38.03 -1.16 8.92
N HIS A 200 37.41 -0.18 9.58
CA HIS A 200 37.88 0.35 10.86
C HIS A 200 37.25 -0.41 12.03
N GLN A 201 38.08 -0.82 12.98
CA GLN A 201 37.63 -1.54 14.16
C GLN A 201 37.09 -0.58 15.22
N THR A 202 35.99 -0.96 15.85
CA THR A 202 35.47 -0.33 17.08
C THR A 202 35.34 -1.39 18.15
N LEU A 203 35.78 -1.06 19.37
CA LEU A 203 35.60 -1.93 20.53
C LEU A 203 34.19 -1.77 21.07
N TRP A 204 33.46 -2.88 21.16
CA TRP A 204 32.10 -2.92 21.69
C TRP A 204 32.07 -3.68 23.01
N ASN A 205 31.59 -3.04 24.05
CA ASN A 205 31.36 -3.64 25.34
C ASN A 205 29.93 -4.19 25.40
N ILE A 206 29.79 -5.51 25.58
CA ILE A 206 28.48 -6.15 25.71
C ILE A 206 28.04 -6.09 27.18
N THR A 207 27.01 -5.32 27.48
CA THR A 207 26.41 -5.25 28.82
C THR A 207 25.16 -6.12 28.88
N SER A 208 25.01 -6.86 29.99
CA SER A 208 23.79 -7.64 30.24
C SER A 208 22.66 -6.73 30.70
N VAL A 209 21.51 -6.81 30.03
CA VAL A 209 20.28 -6.10 30.41
C VAL A 209 19.38 -7.02 31.23
N SER A 210 19.19 -8.27 30.79
CA SER A 210 18.35 -9.26 31.46
C SER A 210 18.75 -10.67 31.02
N SER A 211 18.71 -11.63 31.95
CA SER A 211 18.96 -13.04 31.62
C SER A 211 17.68 -13.74 31.18
N GLY A 212 17.75 -14.44 30.05
CA GLY A 212 16.59 -15.15 29.49
C GLY A 212 16.11 -16.30 30.39
N SER A 213 17.04 -17.04 31.00
CA SER A 213 16.72 -18.18 31.86
C SER A 213 15.99 -17.74 33.12
N VAL A 214 16.36 -16.59 33.68
CA VAL A 214 15.73 -16.01 34.87
C VAL A 214 14.35 -15.45 34.55
N ARG A 215 14.17 -14.80 33.39
CA ARG A 215 12.86 -14.34 32.90
C ARG A 215 11.88 -15.49 32.72
N ILE A 216 12.29 -16.59 32.08
CA ILE A 216 11.44 -17.78 31.86
C ILE A 216 11.03 -18.44 33.19
N ARG A 217 11.95 -18.53 34.17
CA ARG A 217 11.63 -19.12 35.48
C ARG A 217 10.68 -18.28 36.33
N ASN A 218 10.63 -16.96 36.11
CA ASN A 218 9.88 -16.02 36.94
C ASN A 218 8.83 -15.20 36.15
N MET A 219 8.10 -15.80 35.20
CA MET A 219 7.14 -15.08 34.35
C MET A 219 6.04 -14.30 35.09
N GLY A 220 5.75 -14.64 36.36
CA GLY A 220 4.76 -13.93 37.18
C GLY A 220 5.33 -12.76 38.01
N ALA A 221 6.64 -12.52 37.94
CA ALA A 221 7.31 -11.45 38.68
C ALA A 221 7.53 -10.21 37.80
N LEU A 222 7.58 -9.05 38.44
CA LEU A 222 7.81 -7.77 37.79
C LEU A 222 9.29 -7.59 37.42
N PHE A 223 9.60 -7.36 36.14
CA PHE A 223 10.94 -6.99 35.69
C PHE A 223 11.03 -5.51 35.30
N GLY A 224 12.24 -4.96 35.40
CA GLY A 224 12.57 -3.67 34.82
C GLY A 224 12.36 -3.66 33.31
N ASN A 225 11.96 -2.50 32.79
CA ASN A 225 11.54 -2.19 31.42
C ASN A 225 10.22 -2.83 30.95
N ASP A 226 9.55 -3.62 31.80
CA ASP A 226 8.23 -4.15 31.48
C ASP A 226 7.19 -3.01 31.41
N VAL A 227 6.22 -3.17 30.52
CA VAL A 227 5.10 -2.24 30.34
C VAL A 227 3.88 -2.77 31.10
N LEU A 228 3.29 -1.93 31.93
CA LEU A 228 2.25 -2.35 32.87
C LEU A 228 1.26 -1.22 33.17
N ARG A 229 0.17 -1.61 33.85
CA ARG A 229 -0.83 -0.71 34.40
C ARG A 229 -0.72 -0.68 35.92
N PHE A 230 -0.75 0.53 36.47
CA PHE A 230 -0.76 0.78 37.91
C PHE A 230 -2.22 0.87 38.38
N PHE A 231 -2.74 -0.20 38.98
CA PHE A 231 -4.06 -0.19 39.57
C PHE A 231 -3.99 0.38 40.97
N HIS A 232 -4.85 1.34 41.27
CA HIS A 232 -5.04 1.95 42.56
C HIS A 232 -6.42 1.55 43.10
N GLY A 233 -6.45 1.02 44.33
CA GLY A 233 -7.65 0.37 44.85
C GLY A 233 -8.02 -0.87 44.01
N ASN A 234 -9.32 -1.14 43.87
CA ASN A 234 -9.79 -2.33 43.13
C ASN A 234 -9.97 -2.11 41.63
N ASP A 235 -10.38 -0.92 41.18
CA ASP A 235 -10.90 -0.71 39.81
C ASP A 235 -10.36 0.55 39.08
N GLU A 236 -9.50 1.36 39.70
CA GLU A 236 -8.97 2.59 39.10
C GLU A 236 -7.54 2.40 38.61
N VAL A 237 -7.18 3.04 37.49
CA VAL A 237 -5.80 2.99 36.94
C VAL A 237 -5.18 4.38 36.92
N LEU A 238 -3.88 4.47 37.20
CA LEU A 238 -3.10 5.69 36.99
C LEU A 238 -3.02 5.96 35.48
N THR A 239 -3.43 7.15 35.05
CA THR A 239 -3.50 7.52 33.64
C THR A 239 -3.33 9.04 33.46
N ILE A 240 -3.26 9.49 32.21
CA ILE A 240 -3.34 10.91 31.85
C ILE A 240 -4.76 11.29 31.36
N PRO A 241 -5.18 12.57 31.52
CA PRO A 241 -6.43 13.07 30.93
C PRO A 241 -6.46 12.95 29.40
N GLU A 242 -7.64 12.77 28.80
CA GLU A 242 -7.79 12.74 27.32
C GLU A 242 -7.33 14.04 26.65
N ASN A 243 -7.54 15.17 27.33
CA ASN A 243 -7.14 16.51 26.89
C ASN A 243 -5.79 16.96 27.48
N TRP A 244 -4.92 16.00 27.82
CA TRP A 244 -3.60 16.30 28.37
C TRP A 244 -2.80 17.21 27.43
N SER A 245 -2.12 18.21 28.00
CA SER A 245 -1.20 19.11 27.31
C SER A 245 -0.04 19.51 28.23
N GLU A 246 0.97 20.18 27.70
CA GLU A 246 2.09 20.69 28.50
C GLU A 246 1.69 21.86 29.41
N HIS A 247 0.50 22.43 29.24
CA HIS A 247 0.03 23.50 30.10
C HIS A 247 0.02 23.04 31.56
N PRO A 248 0.55 23.83 32.51
CA PRO A 248 0.66 23.43 33.92
C PRO A 248 -0.65 22.97 34.58
N GLN A 249 -1.80 23.40 34.04
CA GLN A 249 -3.14 23.01 34.51
C GLN A 249 -3.65 21.68 33.93
N GLN A 250 -3.02 21.17 32.87
CA GLN A 250 -3.40 19.94 32.16
C GLN A 250 -2.28 18.88 32.19
N ASN A 251 -1.04 19.27 32.51
CA ASN A 251 0.08 18.38 32.73
C ASN A 251 0.02 17.74 34.13
N MET A 252 -0.96 16.88 34.37
CA MET A 252 -1.12 16.16 35.64
C MET A 252 -1.58 14.72 35.39
N ALA A 253 -1.16 13.82 36.27
CA ALA A 253 -1.67 12.45 36.29
C ALA A 253 -2.99 12.36 37.09
N ILE A 254 -3.87 11.46 36.68
CA ILE A 254 -5.19 11.24 37.29
C ILE A 254 -5.42 9.74 37.52
N TYR A 255 -6.41 9.42 38.36
CA TYR A 255 -6.94 8.07 38.48
C TYR A 255 -8.29 8.00 37.78
N GLU A 256 -8.46 7.03 36.89
CA GLU A 256 -9.69 6.84 36.12
C GLU A 256 -10.03 5.35 36.05
N GLY A 257 -11.30 5.00 36.19
CA GLY A 257 -11.80 3.63 35.99
C GLY A 257 -12.47 3.46 34.63
N GLY A 258 -12.97 2.25 34.36
CA GLY A 258 -13.74 1.98 33.14
C GLY A 258 -12.88 1.94 31.88
N ALA A 259 -13.19 2.80 30.89
CA ALA A 259 -12.56 2.76 29.56
C ALA A 259 -11.04 3.02 29.58
N ALA A 260 -10.54 3.79 30.55
CA ALA A 260 -9.10 4.05 30.68
C ALA A 260 -8.27 2.76 30.90
N VAL A 261 -8.87 1.71 31.46
CA VAL A 261 -8.19 0.44 31.74
C VAL A 261 -7.81 -0.31 30.46
N SER A 262 -8.58 -0.16 29.38
CA SER A 262 -8.28 -0.77 28.08
C SER A 262 -7.50 0.15 27.12
N GLN A 263 -7.29 1.41 27.49
CA GLN A 263 -6.67 2.41 26.63
C GLN A 263 -5.14 2.45 26.77
N ALA A 264 -4.45 2.97 25.75
CA ALA A 264 -2.99 3.08 25.76
C ALA A 264 -2.46 4.16 26.71
N ARG A 265 -3.23 5.21 27.01
CA ARG A 265 -2.92 6.27 27.99
C ARG A 265 -2.74 5.82 29.45
N SER A 266 -3.10 4.58 29.78
CA SER A 266 -2.85 3.99 31.11
C SER A 266 -1.59 3.13 31.17
N LEU A 267 -0.81 3.06 30.08
CA LEU A 267 0.40 2.24 29.97
C LEU A 267 1.64 3.01 30.44
N TRP A 268 2.36 2.37 31.35
CA TRP A 268 3.58 2.91 31.94
C TRP A 268 4.70 1.86 31.90
N ARG A 269 5.95 2.33 31.92
CA ARG A 269 7.15 1.50 32.01
C ARG A 269 7.94 1.84 33.26
N ILE A 270 8.40 0.80 33.95
CA ILE A 270 9.30 0.94 35.10
C ILE A 270 10.74 0.80 34.61
N GLU A 271 11.54 1.84 34.76
CA GLU A 271 12.96 1.85 34.38
C GLU A 271 13.82 1.87 35.65
N LEU A 272 14.52 0.77 35.95
CA LEU A 272 15.42 0.70 37.12
C LEU A 272 16.61 1.66 36.95
N ILE A 273 16.94 2.44 37.98
CA ILE A 273 18.08 3.36 37.95
C ILE A 273 19.37 2.57 38.26
N ARG A 274 19.89 1.88 37.24
CA ARG A 274 21.12 1.07 37.28
C ARG A 274 21.94 1.26 35.99
N ILE A 275 23.23 0.93 36.03
CA ILE A 275 24.13 0.99 34.83
C ILE A 275 24.24 -0.38 34.13
N LYS A 276 23.91 -1.45 34.83
CA LYS A 276 23.86 -2.83 34.32
C LYS A 276 22.58 -3.48 34.86
N TRP A 277 22.10 -4.52 34.18
CA TRP A 277 20.92 -5.28 34.64
C TRP A 277 19.66 -4.42 34.81
N HIS A 278 19.43 -3.49 33.88
CA HIS A 278 18.26 -2.61 33.87
C HIS A 278 16.93 -3.37 33.74
N GLY A 279 16.97 -4.58 33.19
CA GLY A 279 15.84 -5.51 33.08
C GLY A 279 15.86 -6.62 34.12
N ALA A 280 16.47 -6.39 35.29
CA ALA A 280 16.44 -7.27 36.45
C ALA A 280 15.05 -7.33 37.10
N LEU A 281 14.86 -8.25 38.04
CA LEU A 281 13.67 -8.33 38.88
C LEU A 281 13.56 -7.07 39.74
N VAL A 282 12.37 -6.46 39.80
CA VAL A 282 12.14 -5.26 40.62
C VAL A 282 11.99 -5.68 42.07
N GLY A 283 12.93 -5.21 42.90
CA GLY A 283 12.97 -5.41 44.33
C GLY A 283 12.28 -4.29 45.13
N TRP A 284 12.00 -4.56 46.41
CA TRP A 284 11.72 -3.50 47.39
C TRP A 284 12.93 -2.58 47.55
N GLU A 285 12.69 -1.31 47.88
CA GLU A 285 13.75 -0.35 48.22
C GLU A 285 14.72 -0.04 47.06
N GLN A 286 14.41 -0.46 45.83
CA GLN A 286 15.21 -0.17 44.65
C GLN A 286 14.73 1.11 43.95
N PRO A 287 15.65 2.02 43.58
CA PRO A 287 15.28 3.25 42.88
C PRO A 287 14.91 2.98 41.42
N PHE A 288 13.77 3.51 40.97
CA PHE A 288 13.29 3.43 39.59
C PHE A 288 12.62 4.72 39.12
N ARG A 289 12.46 4.85 37.81
CA ARG A 289 11.68 5.90 37.15
C ARG A 289 10.41 5.30 36.54
N ILE A 290 9.35 6.11 36.48
CA ILE A 290 8.09 5.73 35.82
C ILE A 290 7.99 6.53 34.53
N ARG A 291 8.09 5.85 33.38
CA ARG A 291 7.96 6.44 32.05
C ARG A 291 6.57 6.20 31.50
N HIS A 292 5.95 7.22 30.92
CA HIS A 292 4.70 7.05 30.19
C HIS A 292 4.98 6.65 28.73
N ILE A 293 4.19 5.73 28.18
CA ILE A 293 4.48 5.17 26.85
C ILE A 293 3.99 6.08 25.71
N THR A 294 2.77 6.60 25.79
CA THR A 294 2.16 7.35 24.67
C THR A 294 2.41 8.86 24.74
N SER A 295 2.81 9.40 25.91
CA SER A 295 3.09 10.83 26.08
C SER A 295 4.51 11.14 25.62
N GLY A 296 4.58 11.43 24.33
CA GLY A 296 5.66 12.11 23.63
C GLY A 296 5.06 13.07 22.59
N ARG A 297 3.86 13.58 22.87
CA ARG A 297 3.15 14.53 22.01
C ARG A 297 3.87 15.87 22.11
N TYR A 298 4.24 16.40 20.96
CA TYR A 298 4.77 17.75 20.82
C TYR A 298 3.58 18.72 20.92
N ASP A 299 3.53 19.58 21.94
CA ASP A 299 2.46 20.57 22.08
C ASP A 299 2.59 21.64 20.97
N PHE A 300 1.49 21.96 20.27
CA PHE A 300 1.40 23.00 19.24
C PHE A 300 1.91 24.39 19.69
N GLN A 301 1.95 24.67 21.00
CA GLN A 301 2.31 25.99 21.52
C GLN A 301 3.77 26.16 21.99
N CYS A 302 4.54 25.09 22.23
CA CYS A 302 5.86 25.21 22.86
C CYS A 302 7.01 25.16 21.81
N GLN A 303 7.79 26.24 21.71
CA GLN A 303 8.86 26.43 20.71
C GLN A 303 10.21 25.79 21.08
N SER A 304 10.29 24.92 22.08
CA SER A 304 11.59 24.38 22.51
C SER A 304 11.56 22.92 22.95
N THR A 305 12.38 22.14 22.24
CA THR A 305 12.93 20.81 22.56
C THR A 305 12.02 19.61 22.30
N VAL A 306 12.46 18.77 21.38
CA VAL A 306 11.85 17.49 20.98
C VAL A 306 12.23 16.43 22.01
N SER A 307 11.54 16.40 23.14
CA SER A 307 11.72 15.30 24.10
C SER A 307 10.79 14.15 23.74
N PHE A 308 11.37 12.99 23.44
CA PHE A 308 10.71 11.85 22.79
C PHE A 308 9.82 11.00 23.73
N PHE A 309 9.83 11.28 25.03
CA PHE A 309 9.11 10.55 26.08
C PHE A 309 9.16 11.33 27.39
N ARG A 310 8.19 11.06 28.28
CA ARG A 310 8.04 11.78 29.55
C ARG A 310 8.01 10.85 30.76
N TYR A 311 8.47 11.38 31.89
CA TYR A 311 8.59 10.70 33.17
C TYR A 311 7.66 11.29 34.21
N LEU A 312 7.07 10.45 35.05
CA LEU A 312 6.36 10.90 36.22
C LEU A 312 7.35 11.57 37.18
N GLY A 313 6.98 12.71 37.75
CA GLY A 313 7.81 13.40 38.72
C GLY A 313 6.98 14.23 39.70
N VAL A 314 7.64 14.70 40.75
CA VAL A 314 7.00 15.42 41.87
C VAL A 314 7.56 16.83 41.98
N MET A 315 6.67 17.84 41.95
CA MET A 315 7.01 19.23 42.27
C MET A 315 5.90 19.86 43.07
N GLU A 316 6.24 20.50 44.19
CA GLU A 316 5.29 21.22 45.06
C GLU A 316 4.02 20.40 45.42
N ASN A 317 4.20 19.10 45.70
CA ASN A 317 3.15 18.10 46.02
C ASN A 317 2.26 17.66 44.84
N VAL A 318 2.50 18.13 43.63
CA VAL A 318 1.76 17.75 42.42
C VAL A 318 2.54 16.69 41.63
N ILE A 319 1.81 15.70 41.11
CA ILE A 319 2.36 14.67 40.21
C ILE A 319 2.17 15.12 38.76
N GLN A 320 3.28 15.33 38.05
CA GLN A 320 3.29 15.84 36.68
C GLN A 320 4.24 15.04 35.79
N LEU A 321 4.15 15.23 34.48
CA LEU A 321 5.06 14.62 33.53
C LEU A 321 6.20 15.59 33.15
N TYR A 322 7.42 15.08 33.19
CA TYR A 322 8.66 15.78 32.84
C TYR A 322 9.26 15.22 31.56
N ASP A 323 9.75 16.11 30.72
CA ASP A 323 10.56 15.76 29.55
C ASP A 323 11.85 15.06 29.95
N LYS A 324 12.39 14.21 29.06
CA LYS A 324 13.67 13.53 29.24
C LYS A 324 14.78 14.50 29.68
N ASP A 325 14.86 15.66 29.03
CA ASP A 325 15.91 16.67 29.27
C ASP A 325 15.76 17.39 30.63
N LYS A 326 14.63 17.21 31.32
CA LYS A 326 14.33 17.79 32.64
C LYS A 326 14.08 16.72 33.71
N ALA A 327 14.18 15.44 33.36
CA ALA A 327 13.87 14.30 34.22
C ALA A 327 15.05 13.93 35.12
N GLU A 328 15.53 14.90 35.91
CA GLU A 328 16.62 14.70 36.86
C GLU A 328 16.28 13.63 37.91
N PHE A 329 17.29 12.95 38.45
CA PHE A 329 17.14 11.96 39.52
C PHE A 329 16.26 12.47 40.67
N ASP A 330 16.54 13.69 41.11
CA ASP A 330 15.87 14.36 42.23
C ASP A 330 14.37 14.61 42.05
N THR A 331 13.88 14.60 40.81
CA THR A 331 12.48 14.93 40.49
C THR A 331 11.66 13.71 40.08
N THR A 332 12.31 12.64 39.59
CA THR A 332 11.65 11.50 38.93
C THR A 332 11.97 10.14 39.55
N ALA A 333 12.79 10.10 40.61
CA ALA A 333 13.17 8.84 41.25
C ALA A 333 12.16 8.43 42.34
N PHE A 334 11.67 7.20 42.22
CA PHE A 334 10.72 6.58 43.14
C PHE A 334 11.28 5.26 43.71
N VAL A 335 10.69 4.83 44.82
CA VAL A 335 10.96 3.54 45.48
C VAL A 335 9.63 2.88 45.86
N MET A 336 9.62 1.54 45.82
CA MET A 336 8.51 0.72 46.28
C MET A 336 8.77 0.17 47.69
N TYR A 337 7.74 0.22 48.54
CA TYR A 337 7.73 -0.33 49.89
C TYR A 337 6.54 -1.27 50.10
N GLN A 338 6.74 -2.27 50.95
CA GLN A 338 5.66 -3.20 51.33
C GLN A 338 4.68 -2.57 52.33
N THR A 339 5.16 -1.67 53.19
CA THR A 339 4.35 -0.96 54.19
C THR A 339 4.82 0.49 54.34
N LYS A 340 3.97 1.37 54.85
CA LYS A 340 4.33 2.77 55.17
C LYS A 340 5.13 2.92 56.47
N ASP A 341 5.29 1.84 57.24
CA ASP A 341 6.06 1.82 58.49
C ASP A 341 7.55 1.58 58.21
N LEU A 342 8.26 2.65 57.90
CA LEU A 342 9.70 2.65 57.60
C LEU A 342 10.53 2.39 58.87
N LYS A 343 10.61 1.13 59.34
CA LYS A 343 11.62 0.72 60.32
C LYS A 343 12.97 0.71 59.61
N LYS A 344 13.79 1.75 59.85
CA LYS A 344 15.15 1.93 59.33
C LYS A 344 15.91 0.61 59.15
N GLN A 345 16.12 0.22 57.90
CA GLN A 345 17.29 -0.52 57.44
C GLN A 345 17.40 -0.35 55.91
N LEU A 346 17.97 0.78 55.47
CA LEU A 346 18.58 0.86 54.15
C LEU A 346 19.78 -0.10 54.17
N SER A 347 19.59 -1.31 53.63
CA SER A 347 20.71 -2.19 53.32
C SER A 347 21.38 -1.63 52.07
N GLU A 348 22.57 -1.03 52.21
CA GLU A 348 23.43 -0.66 51.07
C GLU A 348 24.12 -1.90 50.45
N GLU A 349 23.47 -3.07 50.43
CA GLU A 349 23.97 -4.18 49.63
C GLU A 349 23.65 -3.92 48.16
N LYS A 350 24.68 -3.57 47.40
CA LYS A 350 24.59 -3.52 45.93
C LYS A 350 24.31 -4.93 45.42
N GLU A 351 23.03 -5.21 45.18
CA GLU A 351 22.60 -6.43 44.49
C GLU A 351 23.12 -6.39 43.05
N GLU A 352 24.31 -6.96 42.82
CA GLU A 352 24.85 -7.18 41.48
C GLU A 352 24.21 -8.42 40.85
N GLY A 353 23.47 -8.24 39.75
CA GLY A 353 22.85 -9.33 39.00
C GLY A 353 21.35 -9.12 38.75
N MET A 354 20.61 -10.23 38.60
CA MET A 354 19.17 -10.23 38.30
C MET A 354 18.26 -9.92 39.50
N GLY A 355 18.78 -9.92 40.73
CA GLY A 355 18.00 -9.72 41.95
C GLY A 355 17.02 -10.86 42.27
N ILE A 356 16.21 -10.66 43.30
CA ILE A 356 15.23 -11.64 43.79
C ILE A 356 13.81 -11.23 43.39
N ALA A 357 12.97 -12.21 43.03
CA ALA A 357 11.58 -11.98 42.62
C ALA A 357 10.69 -11.66 43.84
N THR A 358 10.61 -10.38 44.22
CA THR A 358 9.81 -9.94 45.38
C THR A 358 8.41 -9.43 45.01
N ILE A 359 8.26 -8.79 43.84
CA ILE A 359 7.00 -8.19 43.39
C ILE A 359 6.39 -9.06 42.30
N ARG A 360 5.13 -9.48 42.51
CA ARG A 360 4.36 -10.32 41.58
C ARG A 360 3.12 -9.60 41.05
N TYR A 361 2.82 -9.81 39.77
CA TYR A 361 1.65 -9.25 39.12
C TYR A 361 0.35 -9.75 39.76
N GLY A 362 -0.60 -8.86 40.02
CA GLY A 362 -1.91 -9.16 40.61
C GLY A 362 -1.93 -9.62 42.08
N GLU A 363 -0.78 -10.00 42.65
CA GLU A 363 -0.70 -10.55 44.02
C GLU A 363 -0.07 -9.57 45.02
N THR A 364 0.86 -8.73 44.57
CA THR A 364 1.63 -7.86 45.47
C THR A 364 1.06 -6.45 45.50
N ASN A 365 0.73 -5.98 46.69
CA ASN A 365 0.40 -4.58 46.95
C ASN A 365 1.66 -3.82 47.33
N ALA A 366 1.93 -2.73 46.64
CA ALA A 366 3.09 -1.86 46.91
C ALA A 366 2.66 -0.43 47.18
N PHE A 367 3.43 0.27 48.02
CA PHE A 367 3.33 1.71 48.20
C PHE A 367 4.51 2.38 47.50
N ILE A 368 4.24 3.48 46.79
CA ILE A 368 5.26 4.19 46.01
C ILE A 368 5.59 5.51 46.73
N GLN A 369 6.87 5.75 46.98
CA GLN A 369 7.37 6.97 47.62
C GLN A 369 8.40 7.65 46.70
N HIS A 370 8.34 8.98 46.63
CA HIS A 370 9.36 9.78 45.94
C HIS A 370 10.61 9.92 46.83
N ILE A 371 11.80 9.66 46.27
CA ILE A 371 13.05 9.54 47.05
C ILE A 371 13.43 10.88 47.72
N LYS A 372 13.43 11.97 46.96
CA LYS A 372 13.95 13.26 47.47
C LYS A 372 13.02 13.95 48.45
N THR A 373 11.71 13.91 48.19
CA THR A 373 10.72 14.62 49.01
C THR A 373 10.13 13.73 50.11
N GLU A 374 10.39 12.42 50.06
CA GLU A 374 9.83 11.41 50.96
C GLU A 374 8.28 11.42 50.99
N LEU A 375 7.64 11.93 49.94
CA LEU A 375 6.18 11.98 49.82
C LEU A 375 5.65 10.69 49.18
N TRP A 376 4.53 10.19 49.70
CA TRP A 376 3.81 9.05 49.15
C TRP A 376 2.95 9.46 47.97
N LEU A 377 2.96 8.63 46.93
CA LEU A 377 2.03 8.76 45.81
C LEU A 377 0.62 8.42 46.30
N SER A 378 -0.28 9.40 46.21
CA SER A 378 -1.63 9.37 46.77
C SER A 378 -2.62 10.03 45.79
N TYR A 379 -3.88 10.11 46.18
CA TYR A 379 -4.93 10.81 45.41
C TYR A 379 -5.52 12.01 46.15
N GLN A 380 -6.13 12.93 45.39
CA GLN A 380 -6.97 14.00 45.90
C GLN A 380 -8.28 14.01 45.10
N THR A 381 -9.41 13.82 45.78
CA THR A 381 -10.74 13.84 45.16
C THR A 381 -11.26 15.26 45.01
N SER A 382 -11.78 15.59 43.83
CA SER A 382 -12.46 16.85 43.53
C SER A 382 -13.79 16.57 42.83
N GLU A 383 -14.85 17.31 43.17
CA GLU A 383 -16.13 17.23 42.47
C GLU A 383 -16.14 18.18 41.27
N THR A 384 -16.32 17.66 40.06
CA THR A 384 -16.52 18.48 38.86
C THR A 384 -17.87 18.17 38.20
N THR A 385 -18.55 19.20 37.68
CA THR A 385 -19.83 19.02 36.98
C THR A 385 -19.60 18.75 35.50
N LYS A 386 -19.82 17.51 35.05
CA LYS A 386 -19.74 17.12 33.63
C LYS A 386 -21.08 17.28 32.94
N LYS A 387 -21.05 17.82 31.72
CA LYS A 387 -22.24 18.09 30.90
C LYS A 387 -22.90 16.76 30.53
N GLY A 388 -24.13 16.52 31.03
CA GLY A 388 -24.90 15.29 30.77
C GLY A 388 -24.79 14.19 31.84
N LEU A 389 -23.75 14.19 32.68
CA LEU A 389 -23.56 13.20 33.76
C LEU A 389 -23.78 13.76 35.18
N GLY A 390 -23.85 15.09 35.34
CA GLY A 390 -24.02 15.72 36.65
C GLY A 390 -22.68 15.91 37.38
N LYS A 391 -22.70 15.85 38.71
CA LYS A 391 -21.47 15.92 39.53
C LYS A 391 -20.74 14.58 39.47
N VAL A 392 -19.50 14.60 39.02
CA VAL A 392 -18.62 13.44 38.92
C VAL A 392 -17.42 13.68 39.84
N GLU A 393 -17.04 12.65 40.59
CA GLU A 393 -15.82 12.67 41.37
C GLU A 393 -14.63 12.39 40.45
N GLU A 394 -13.66 13.32 40.42
CA GLU A 394 -12.39 13.15 39.72
C GLU A 394 -11.26 13.09 40.74
N LYS A 395 -10.48 12.01 40.68
CA LYS A 395 -9.31 11.80 41.53
C LYS A 395 -8.05 12.22 40.79
N LYS A 396 -7.35 13.21 41.35
CA LYS A 396 -6.05 13.67 40.85
C LYS A 396 -4.92 12.96 41.59
N ALA A 397 -3.85 12.63 40.89
CA ALA A 397 -2.65 12.10 41.54
C ALA A 397 -1.88 13.24 42.22
N VAL A 398 -1.55 13.05 43.51
CA VAL A 398 -0.83 14.02 44.33
C VAL A 398 0.22 13.31 45.18
N ALA A 399 1.21 14.04 45.67
CA ALA A 399 2.20 13.53 46.60
C ALA A 399 1.89 14.05 48.02
N LEU A 400 1.62 13.15 48.96
CA LEU A 400 1.24 13.50 50.34
C LEU A 400 2.27 12.96 51.34
N LYS A 401 2.46 13.69 52.45
CA LYS A 401 3.44 13.32 53.49
C LYS A 401 3.10 12.01 54.20
N ASP A 402 1.84 11.83 54.57
CA ASP A 402 1.36 10.61 55.24
C ASP A 402 0.65 9.67 54.25
N GLY A 403 0.08 10.22 53.17
CA GLY A 403 -0.78 9.51 52.23
C GLY A 403 -2.04 8.89 52.88
N HIS A 404 -2.90 8.29 52.08
CA HIS A 404 -4.06 7.54 52.54
C HIS A 404 -3.74 6.06 52.79
N MET A 405 -4.54 5.37 53.61
CA MET A 405 -4.26 3.96 53.94
C MET A 405 -4.49 3.00 52.76
N ASP A 406 -5.29 3.43 51.78
CA ASP A 406 -5.68 2.72 50.56
C ASP A 406 -4.83 3.11 49.34
N ASP A 407 -3.70 3.80 49.52
CA ASP A 407 -2.69 4.09 48.48
C ASP A 407 -1.94 2.86 47.93
N CYS A 408 -2.48 1.66 48.10
CA CYS A 408 -1.84 0.45 47.59
C CYS A 408 -1.97 0.36 46.07
N PHE A 409 -0.86 0.02 45.42
CA PHE A 409 -0.78 -0.24 43.99
C PHE A 409 -0.66 -1.74 43.71
N THR A 410 -1.49 -2.22 42.79
CA THR A 410 -1.40 -3.56 42.20
C THR A 410 -0.96 -3.42 40.75
N PHE A 411 -0.06 -4.30 40.30
CA PHE A 411 0.52 -4.23 38.97
C PHE A 411 -0.07 -5.31 38.07
N PHE A 412 -0.44 -4.93 36.84
CA PHE A 412 -0.83 -5.86 35.79
C PHE A 412 0.00 -5.61 34.54
N MET A 413 0.65 -6.67 34.05
CA MET A 413 1.41 -6.62 32.81
C MET A 413 0.50 -6.28 31.63
N ALA A 414 0.94 -5.38 30.76
CA ALA A 414 0.22 -5.07 29.53
C ALA A 414 0.28 -6.26 28.56
N LEU A 415 -0.74 -6.42 27.71
CA LEU A 415 -0.65 -7.40 26.65
C LEU A 415 0.46 -7.00 25.67
N GLU A 416 1.14 -8.00 25.10
CA GLU A 416 2.27 -7.76 24.19
C GLU A 416 1.86 -6.87 23.00
N GLU A 417 0.69 -7.14 22.41
CA GLU A 417 0.09 -6.35 21.32
C GLU A 417 -0.20 -4.89 21.71
N GLU A 418 -0.69 -4.65 22.93
CA GLU A 418 -0.95 -3.30 23.44
C GLU A 418 0.36 -2.52 23.61
N SER A 419 1.37 -3.16 24.20
CA SER A 419 2.69 -2.58 24.42
C SER A 419 3.39 -2.24 23.10
N LYS A 420 3.34 -3.17 22.12
CA LYS A 420 3.85 -2.96 20.76
C LYS A 420 3.11 -1.79 20.09
N SER A 421 1.78 -1.78 20.13
CA SER A 421 0.94 -0.73 19.53
C SER A 421 1.19 0.64 20.14
N ALA A 422 1.26 0.76 21.47
CA ALA A 422 1.48 2.02 22.16
C ALA A 422 2.80 2.71 21.76
N ARG A 423 3.85 1.91 21.53
CA ARG A 423 5.11 2.43 20.97
C ARG A 423 4.93 2.92 19.52
N VAL A 424 4.25 2.15 18.67
CA VAL A 424 4.01 2.54 17.28
C VAL A 424 3.19 3.84 17.24
N ILE A 425 2.17 3.97 18.08
CA ILE A 425 1.37 5.19 18.25
C ILE A 425 2.27 6.38 18.60
N ARG A 426 3.18 6.23 19.58
CA ARG A 426 4.14 7.28 19.94
C ARG A 426 5.00 7.70 18.74
N LYS A 427 5.58 6.74 18.02
CA LYS A 427 6.43 7.00 16.85
C LYS A 427 5.65 7.71 15.74
N CYS A 428 4.50 7.15 15.37
CA CYS A 428 3.60 7.72 14.38
C CYS A 428 3.24 9.17 14.74
N SER A 429 2.79 9.40 15.98
CA SER A 429 2.45 10.74 16.48
C SER A 429 3.63 11.71 16.38
N SER A 430 4.85 11.29 16.73
CA SER A 430 6.04 12.14 16.70
C SER A 430 6.40 12.57 15.27
N VAL A 431 6.43 11.62 14.33
CA VAL A 431 6.81 11.89 12.93
C VAL A 431 5.74 12.71 12.22
N LEU A 432 4.46 12.38 12.38
CA LEU A 432 3.35 13.13 11.78
C LEU A 432 3.30 14.57 12.30
N ASN A 433 3.47 14.80 13.60
CA ASN A 433 3.50 16.16 14.14
C ASN A 433 4.68 16.98 13.64
N ARG A 434 5.88 16.38 13.55
CA ARG A 434 7.04 17.05 12.94
C ARG A 434 6.77 17.39 11.47
N PHE A 435 6.15 16.47 10.75
CA PHE A 435 5.80 16.65 9.35
C PHE A 435 4.76 17.77 9.15
N LEU A 436 3.67 17.76 9.92
CA LEU A 436 2.64 18.80 9.93
C LEU A 436 3.23 20.19 10.17
N ARG A 437 4.10 20.34 11.18
CA ARG A 437 4.79 21.60 11.46
C ARG A 437 5.69 22.03 10.31
N GLY A 438 6.44 21.08 9.73
CA GLY A 438 7.27 21.34 8.57
C GLY A 438 6.45 21.86 7.39
N ILE A 439 5.28 21.27 7.12
CA ILE A 439 4.34 21.73 6.10
C ILE A 439 3.83 23.14 6.40
N GLU A 440 3.39 23.41 7.63
CA GLU A 440 2.90 24.74 8.04
C GLU A 440 3.99 25.82 7.99
N ALA A 441 5.22 25.46 8.32
CA ALA A 441 6.37 26.35 8.20
C ALA A 441 6.73 26.58 6.72
N LEU A 442 6.71 25.55 5.89
CA LEU A 442 6.93 25.65 4.44
C LEU A 442 5.88 26.56 3.79
N GLN A 443 4.62 26.48 4.22
CA GLN A 443 3.54 27.35 3.74
C GLN A 443 3.77 28.84 4.09
N ARG A 444 4.30 29.12 5.28
CA ARG A 444 4.48 30.49 5.79
C ARG A 444 5.80 31.13 5.36
N GLU A 445 6.89 30.36 5.35
CA GLU A 445 8.27 30.84 5.25
C GLU A 445 8.99 30.34 3.98
N GLY A 446 8.38 29.43 3.22
CA GLY A 446 8.96 28.84 2.00
C GLY A 446 10.17 27.94 2.29
N LYS A 447 11.04 27.74 1.28
CA LYS A 447 12.21 26.82 1.34
C LYS A 447 13.20 27.08 2.49
N GLN A 448 13.20 28.27 3.08
CA GLN A 448 14.13 28.65 4.16
C GLN A 448 13.63 28.26 5.56
N ALA A 449 12.44 27.67 5.67
CA ALA A 449 11.84 27.23 6.92
C ALA A 449 12.76 26.23 7.66
N GLN A 450 13.20 26.59 8.87
CA GLN A 450 14.06 25.72 9.69
C GLN A 450 13.35 24.41 10.07
N ASP A 451 12.05 24.46 10.32
CA ASP A 451 11.25 23.28 10.68
C ASP A 451 11.04 22.34 9.48
N TRP A 452 10.97 22.86 8.25
CA TRP A 452 10.94 22.02 7.04
C TRP A 452 12.27 21.29 6.84
N ASN A 453 13.40 21.95 7.08
CA ASN A 453 14.72 21.32 6.99
C ASN A 453 14.97 20.19 8.01
N ARG A 454 14.11 20.07 9.04
CA ARG A 454 14.14 18.98 10.03
C ARG A 454 13.27 17.79 9.65
N VAL A 455 12.43 17.93 8.63
CA VAL A 455 11.58 16.84 8.13
C VAL A 455 12.40 15.93 7.25
N ASP A 456 12.39 14.64 7.59
CA ASP A 456 12.89 13.57 6.73
C ASP A 456 11.69 12.91 6.04
N LEU A 457 11.57 13.10 4.72
CA LEU A 457 10.49 12.52 3.93
C LEU A 457 10.66 11.02 3.71
N GLY A 458 11.91 10.51 3.71
CA GLY A 458 12.17 9.08 3.62
C GLY A 458 11.66 8.36 4.87
N GLU A 459 11.82 8.98 6.05
CA GLU A 459 11.27 8.48 7.30
C GLU A 459 9.73 8.52 7.32
N VAL A 460 9.12 9.59 6.79
CA VAL A 460 7.65 9.70 6.68
C VAL A 460 7.10 8.63 5.74
N LEU A 461 7.74 8.42 4.59
CA LEU A 461 7.33 7.42 3.61
C LEU A 461 7.46 6.00 4.18
N LYS A 462 8.60 5.67 4.78
CA LYS A 462 8.82 4.35 5.40
C LYS A 462 7.85 4.09 6.56
N LEU A 463 7.51 5.13 7.32
CA LEU A 463 6.47 5.04 8.36
C LEU A 463 5.10 4.69 7.77
N MET A 464 4.72 5.30 6.64
CA MET A 464 3.43 5.01 6.00
C MET A 464 3.38 3.57 5.48
N GLU A 465 4.44 3.10 4.82
CA GLU A 465 4.56 1.70 4.37
C GLU A 465 4.40 0.73 5.55
N ASP A 466 5.17 0.94 6.62
CA ASP A 466 5.12 0.08 7.80
C ASP A 466 3.75 0.09 8.47
N LEU A 467 3.05 1.24 8.48
CA LEU A 467 1.70 1.32 9.03
C LEU A 467 0.68 0.60 8.15
N ILE A 468 0.79 0.71 6.82
CA ILE A 468 -0.07 -0.04 5.89
C ILE A 468 0.11 -1.54 6.11
N ASP A 469 1.35 -2.01 6.21
CA ASP A 469 1.66 -3.42 6.48
C ASP A 469 1.21 -3.84 7.89
N TYR A 470 1.35 -2.97 8.89
CA TYR A 470 0.91 -3.21 10.27
C TYR A 470 -0.61 -3.41 10.39
N PHE A 471 -1.39 -2.75 9.52
CA PHE A 471 -2.84 -2.86 9.41
C PHE A 471 -3.32 -3.76 8.27
N ALA A 472 -2.41 -4.48 7.61
CA ALA A 472 -2.77 -5.39 6.53
C ALA A 472 -3.73 -6.48 7.02
N GLN A 473 -4.69 -6.83 6.18
CA GLN A 473 -5.57 -7.95 6.48
C GLN A 473 -4.78 -9.26 6.39
N PRO A 474 -5.01 -10.21 7.31
CA PRO A 474 -4.33 -11.49 7.25
C PRO A 474 -4.76 -12.25 5.99
N ASP A 475 -3.80 -12.95 5.37
CA ASP A 475 -4.08 -13.87 4.28
C ASP A 475 -5.01 -15.01 4.74
N GLU A 476 -5.65 -15.68 3.77
CA GLU A 476 -6.52 -16.84 3.99
C GLU A 476 -5.71 -18.07 4.45
N ASP A 477 -5.17 -18.02 5.66
CA ASP A 477 -4.64 -19.19 6.38
C ASP A 477 -5.76 -19.87 7.20
N ASP A 478 -5.38 -20.89 7.99
CA ASP A 478 -6.24 -21.61 8.93
C ASP A 478 -7.20 -20.69 9.71
N PHE A 479 -8.46 -21.11 9.82
CA PHE A 479 -9.56 -20.27 10.30
C PHE A 479 -9.28 -19.70 11.69
N GLU A 480 -8.72 -20.51 12.60
CA GLU A 480 -8.41 -20.07 13.97
C GLU A 480 -7.32 -19.00 14.01
N ALA A 481 -6.22 -19.21 13.26
CA ALA A 481 -5.12 -18.24 13.15
C ALA A 481 -5.60 -16.92 12.51
N SER A 482 -6.41 -17.01 11.46
CA SER A 482 -7.00 -15.86 10.78
C SER A 482 -7.95 -15.08 11.71
N GLN A 483 -8.79 -15.76 12.49
CA GLN A 483 -9.66 -15.09 13.48
C GLN A 483 -8.88 -14.40 14.60
N ASN A 484 -7.80 -15.01 15.09
CA ASN A 484 -6.94 -14.40 16.11
C ASN A 484 -6.23 -13.16 15.58
N ARG A 485 -5.71 -13.20 14.34
CA ARG A 485 -5.11 -12.03 13.68
C ARG A 485 -6.13 -10.92 13.42
N LEU A 486 -7.36 -11.24 13.02
CA LEU A 486 -8.43 -10.24 12.86
C LEU A 486 -8.83 -9.59 14.19
N ARG A 487 -8.83 -10.34 15.31
CA ARG A 487 -9.06 -9.76 16.65
C ARG A 487 -7.93 -8.82 17.06
N ALA A 488 -6.68 -9.22 16.83
CA ALA A 488 -5.53 -8.36 17.09
C ALA A 488 -5.57 -7.08 16.22
N LEU A 489 -5.91 -7.22 14.93
CA LEU A 489 -6.06 -6.09 14.00
C LEU A 489 -7.11 -5.08 14.50
N ARG A 490 -8.31 -5.54 14.89
CA ARG A 490 -9.35 -4.67 15.45
C ARG A 490 -8.88 -3.95 16.72
N SER A 491 -8.24 -4.68 17.64
CA SER A 491 -7.68 -4.08 18.85
C SER A 491 -6.65 -2.99 18.55
N ARG A 492 -5.77 -3.19 17.56
CA ARG A 492 -4.81 -2.17 17.11
C ARG A 492 -5.55 -0.95 16.53
N GLN A 493 -6.54 -1.17 15.67
CA GLN A 493 -7.33 -0.10 15.07
C GLN A 493 -8.07 0.75 16.12
N ASP A 494 -8.61 0.10 17.17
CA ASP A 494 -9.30 0.79 18.26
C ASP A 494 -8.30 1.64 19.09
N LEU A 495 -7.14 1.09 19.45
CA LEU A 495 -6.12 1.83 20.21
C LEU A 495 -5.63 3.10 19.47
N PHE A 496 -5.41 3.00 18.15
CA PHE A 496 -5.01 4.16 17.34
C PHE A 496 -6.13 5.20 17.25
N GLN A 497 -7.37 4.76 17.26
CA GLN A 497 -8.53 5.64 17.23
C GLN A 497 -8.71 6.38 18.55
N GLU A 498 -8.63 5.68 19.67
CA GLU A 498 -8.74 6.26 21.02
C GLU A 498 -7.63 7.27 21.29
N GLU A 499 -6.41 7.01 20.82
CA GLU A 499 -5.29 7.95 20.93
C GLU A 499 -5.38 9.13 19.93
N GLY A 500 -6.36 9.13 19.02
CA GLY A 500 -6.62 10.22 18.08
C GLY A 500 -5.71 10.25 16.85
N VAL A 501 -4.99 9.15 16.55
CA VAL A 501 -4.04 9.08 15.43
C VAL A 501 -4.74 9.23 14.08
N LEU A 502 -5.92 8.65 13.92
CA LEU A 502 -6.70 8.80 12.69
C LEU A 502 -7.04 10.27 12.42
N ASN A 503 -7.41 11.04 13.45
CA ASN A 503 -7.71 12.46 13.29
C ASN A 503 -6.45 13.23 12.86
N MET A 504 -5.27 12.91 13.40
CA MET A 504 -4.00 13.51 12.96
C MET A 504 -3.69 13.20 11.48
N ILE A 505 -4.00 11.98 11.00
CA ILE A 505 -3.81 11.61 9.60
C ILE A 505 -4.78 12.41 8.70
N LEU A 506 -6.04 12.55 9.10
CA LEU A 506 -7.03 13.37 8.37
C LEU A 506 -6.60 14.84 8.30
N ASP A 507 -6.14 15.41 9.42
CA ASP A 507 -5.59 16.77 9.47
C ASP A 507 -4.36 16.91 8.55
N THR A 508 -3.51 15.87 8.49
CA THR A 508 -2.36 15.80 7.57
C THR A 508 -2.82 15.86 6.13
N ILE A 509 -3.80 15.04 5.73
CA ILE A 509 -4.38 15.06 4.37
C ILE A 509 -4.91 16.46 4.00
N ASP A 510 -5.59 17.12 4.94
CA ASP A 510 -6.13 18.46 4.70
C ASP A 510 -5.04 19.52 4.50
N LYS A 511 -3.98 19.48 5.30
CA LYS A 511 -2.83 20.37 5.15
C LYS A 511 -2.05 20.08 3.87
N PHE A 512 -1.90 18.80 3.54
CA PHE A 512 -1.24 18.33 2.32
C PHE A 512 -1.96 18.85 1.07
N SER A 513 -3.28 18.71 1.03
CA SER A 513 -4.11 19.22 -0.06
C SER A 513 -4.10 20.75 -0.18
N GLN A 514 -3.98 21.47 0.95
CA GLN A 514 -3.88 22.94 0.94
C GLN A 514 -2.55 23.39 0.33
N MET A 515 -1.48 22.63 0.51
CA MET A 515 -0.17 22.90 -0.10
C MET A 515 -0.18 22.69 -1.61
N GLU A 516 -0.82 21.62 -2.10
CA GLU A 516 -0.95 21.35 -3.54
C GLU A 516 -1.71 22.46 -4.28
N ALA A 517 -2.62 23.16 -3.58
CA ALA A 517 -3.35 24.29 -4.14
C ALA A 517 -2.52 25.59 -4.29
N VAL A 518 -1.28 25.62 -3.80
CA VAL A 518 -0.39 26.79 -3.89
C VAL A 518 0.17 26.93 -5.31
N ARG A 519 0.06 28.13 -5.89
CA ARG A 519 0.42 28.42 -7.30
C ARG A 519 1.87 28.12 -7.69
N ASP A 520 2.81 28.12 -6.74
CA ASP A 520 4.24 27.86 -6.97
C ASP A 520 4.72 26.61 -6.21
N PHE A 521 3.84 25.62 -6.04
CA PHE A 521 4.17 24.39 -5.32
C PHE A 521 5.34 23.63 -5.97
N ALA A 522 5.35 23.53 -7.31
CA ALA A 522 6.43 22.88 -8.06
C ALA A 522 7.80 23.59 -7.90
N GLY A 523 7.81 24.91 -7.62
CA GLY A 523 9.03 25.66 -7.34
C GLY A 523 9.55 25.50 -5.90
N LEU A 524 8.69 25.03 -4.99
CA LEU A 524 9.01 24.84 -3.55
C LEU A 524 9.67 23.50 -3.25
N LEU A 525 9.51 22.49 -4.11
CA LEU A 525 10.11 21.17 -3.94
C LEU A 525 11.18 20.90 -5.00
N ASN A 526 12.06 19.95 -4.73
CA ASN A 526 13.00 19.40 -5.73
C ASN A 526 12.32 18.21 -6.45
N GLU A 527 12.85 17.76 -7.59
CA GLU A 527 12.28 16.62 -8.34
C GLU A 527 12.14 15.34 -7.49
N ASP A 528 13.20 14.96 -6.75
CA ASP A 528 13.15 13.79 -5.84
C ASP A 528 12.10 13.95 -4.73
N THR A 529 11.96 15.17 -4.23
CA THR A 529 11.00 15.51 -3.18
C THR A 529 9.57 15.46 -3.70
N GLN A 530 9.35 15.84 -4.96
CA GLN A 530 8.05 15.78 -5.61
C GLN A 530 7.58 14.33 -5.79
N MET A 531 8.47 13.42 -6.18
CA MET A 531 8.12 11.99 -6.30
C MET A 531 7.68 11.41 -4.94
N MET A 532 8.47 11.65 -3.88
CA MET A 532 8.09 11.21 -2.53
C MET A 532 6.79 11.86 -2.05
N TRP A 533 6.51 13.10 -2.45
CA TRP A 533 5.26 13.78 -2.12
C TRP A 533 4.05 13.10 -2.76
N GLU A 534 4.13 12.74 -4.04
CA GLU A 534 3.06 12.01 -4.74
C GLU A 534 2.82 10.62 -4.10
N GLU A 535 3.89 9.91 -3.73
CA GLU A 535 3.79 8.61 -3.02
C GLU A 535 3.16 8.75 -1.63
N ILE A 536 3.58 9.74 -0.84
CA ILE A 536 2.99 10.04 0.48
C ILE A 536 1.49 10.36 0.35
N SER A 537 1.08 11.10 -0.69
CA SER A 537 -0.34 11.41 -0.95
C SER A 537 -1.17 10.14 -1.08
N THR A 538 -0.70 9.20 -1.91
CA THR A 538 -1.38 7.92 -2.14
C THR A 538 -1.40 7.08 -0.86
N TYR A 539 -0.27 6.98 -0.15
CA TYR A 539 -0.18 6.20 1.08
C TYR A 539 -1.04 6.75 2.23
N LEU A 540 -1.24 8.06 2.33
CA LEU A 540 -2.15 8.63 3.33
C LEU A 540 -3.57 8.08 3.19
N TYR A 541 -4.09 7.99 1.95
CA TYR A 541 -5.44 7.45 1.71
C TYR A 541 -5.50 5.93 1.90
N LEU A 542 -4.48 5.19 1.44
CA LEU A 542 -4.39 3.74 1.67
C LEU A 542 -4.31 3.40 3.16
N LEU A 543 -3.58 4.19 3.94
CA LEU A 543 -3.48 4.03 5.38
C LEU A 543 -4.83 4.28 6.06
N VAL A 544 -5.57 5.33 5.67
CA VAL A 544 -6.93 5.54 6.19
C VAL A 544 -7.82 4.34 5.89
N ALA A 545 -7.75 3.77 4.68
CA ALA A 545 -8.50 2.57 4.32
C ALA A 545 -8.12 1.38 5.21
N ALA A 546 -6.81 1.12 5.39
CA ALA A 546 -6.32 0.02 6.22
C ALA A 546 -6.74 0.16 7.71
N MET A 547 -6.78 1.38 8.25
CA MET A 547 -7.17 1.66 9.64
C MET A 547 -8.67 1.45 9.93
N ILE A 548 -9.53 1.49 8.90
CA ILE A 548 -10.99 1.36 9.08
C ILE A 548 -11.55 0.04 8.56
N LYS A 549 -10.85 -0.63 7.63
CA LYS A 549 -11.33 -1.85 6.98
C LYS A 549 -11.63 -2.95 8.01
N GLY A 550 -12.84 -3.51 7.97
CA GLY A 550 -13.30 -4.57 8.87
C GLY A 550 -13.65 -4.13 10.30
N ASN A 551 -13.74 -2.81 10.55
CA ASN A 551 -14.13 -2.25 11.85
C ASN A 551 -15.31 -1.26 11.70
N HIS A 552 -16.50 -1.75 12.05
CA HIS A 552 -17.74 -0.97 12.03
C HIS A 552 -17.66 0.31 12.89
N TYR A 553 -17.05 0.25 14.08
CA TYR A 553 -16.97 1.41 14.99
C TYR A 553 -16.18 2.57 14.35
N ASN A 554 -15.04 2.26 13.73
CA ASN A 554 -14.23 3.25 13.03
C ASN A 554 -14.93 3.79 11.78
N CYS A 555 -15.56 2.93 10.98
CA CYS A 555 -16.34 3.34 9.79
C CYS A 555 -17.52 4.25 10.15
N ALA A 556 -18.23 3.97 11.25
CA ALA A 556 -19.37 4.77 11.69
C ALA A 556 -18.98 6.23 12.01
N GLN A 557 -17.72 6.50 12.38
CA GLN A 557 -17.26 7.87 12.59
C GLN A 557 -17.23 8.69 11.29
N PHE A 558 -17.03 8.04 10.14
CA PHE A 558 -17.11 8.68 8.83
C PHE A 558 -18.54 8.88 8.34
N ALA A 559 -19.54 8.27 8.98
CA ALA A 559 -20.96 8.43 8.60
C ALA A 559 -21.51 9.84 8.86
N SER A 560 -20.76 10.72 9.52
CA SER A 560 -21.17 12.12 9.67
C SER A 560 -21.23 12.84 8.31
N ALA A 561 -22.27 13.66 8.09
CA ALA A 561 -22.48 14.38 6.83
C ALA A 561 -21.24 15.19 6.37
N GLN A 562 -20.53 15.79 7.33
CA GLN A 562 -19.35 16.60 7.06
C GLN A 562 -18.18 15.75 6.53
N ARG A 563 -17.92 14.57 7.12
CA ARG A 563 -16.83 13.68 6.69
C ARG A 563 -17.13 13.00 5.36
N LEU A 564 -18.38 12.60 5.11
CA LEU A 564 -18.78 12.09 3.79
C LEU A 564 -18.63 13.17 2.71
N GLN A 565 -19.14 14.39 2.96
CA GLN A 565 -19.00 15.49 2.01
C GLN A 565 -17.51 15.81 1.74
N TRP A 566 -16.66 15.72 2.76
CA TRP A 566 -15.22 15.85 2.63
C TRP A 566 -14.62 14.76 1.71
N LEU A 567 -14.93 13.48 1.95
CA LEU A 567 -14.46 12.36 1.09
C LEU A 567 -14.90 12.54 -0.37
N PHE A 568 -16.19 12.82 -0.61
CA PHE A 568 -16.72 13.00 -1.97
C PHE A 568 -16.18 14.26 -2.65
N GLY A 569 -15.82 15.31 -1.90
CA GLY A 569 -15.17 16.49 -2.46
C GLY A 569 -13.78 16.19 -3.03
N ARG A 570 -13.05 15.26 -2.41
CA ARG A 570 -11.69 14.87 -2.81
C ARG A 570 -11.65 13.93 -4.01
N LEU A 571 -12.73 13.19 -4.30
CA LEU A 571 -12.90 12.38 -5.53
C LEU A 571 -12.77 13.20 -6.83
N SER A 572 -12.85 14.53 -6.77
CA SER A 572 -12.71 15.38 -7.94
C SER A 572 -11.29 15.42 -8.54
N ASN A 573 -10.27 15.04 -7.75
CA ASN A 573 -8.88 14.92 -8.18
C ASN A 573 -8.56 13.47 -8.64
N PRO A 574 -8.18 13.25 -9.92
CA PRO A 574 -7.89 11.91 -10.44
C PRO A 574 -6.70 11.22 -9.75
N GLN A 575 -5.70 11.96 -9.28
CA GLN A 575 -4.49 11.38 -8.68
C GLN A 575 -4.77 10.72 -7.33
N SER A 576 -5.67 11.30 -6.53
CA SER A 576 -6.06 10.76 -5.22
C SER A 576 -7.22 9.75 -5.31
N ALA A 577 -7.78 9.52 -6.50
CA ALA A 577 -9.00 8.74 -6.66
C ALA A 577 -8.83 7.28 -6.21
N GLU A 578 -7.67 6.67 -6.45
CA GLU A 578 -7.43 5.26 -6.13
C GLU A 578 -7.57 4.97 -4.63
N GLY A 579 -6.84 5.68 -3.78
CA GLY A 579 -6.92 5.48 -2.32
C GLY A 579 -8.25 5.91 -1.72
N ILE A 580 -8.88 6.97 -2.26
CA ILE A 580 -10.19 7.44 -1.76
C ILE A 580 -11.30 6.43 -2.07
N LEU A 581 -11.25 5.76 -3.24
CA LEU A 581 -12.22 4.72 -3.58
C LEU A 581 -12.16 3.56 -2.58
N ASP A 582 -10.97 3.16 -2.13
CA ASP A 582 -10.80 2.12 -1.13
C ASP A 582 -11.38 2.54 0.23
N VAL A 583 -11.16 3.79 0.65
CA VAL A 583 -11.78 4.35 1.88
C VAL A 583 -13.31 4.34 1.77
N LEU A 584 -13.86 4.83 0.66
CA LEU A 584 -15.31 4.87 0.43
C LEU A 584 -15.91 3.47 0.40
N TYR A 585 -15.26 2.54 -0.28
CA TYR A 585 -15.69 1.15 -0.32
C TYR A 585 -15.79 0.55 1.09
N CYS A 586 -14.78 0.77 1.94
CA CYS A 586 -14.78 0.31 3.33
C CYS A 586 -15.93 0.93 4.14
N VAL A 587 -16.11 2.26 4.07
CA VAL A 587 -17.15 2.97 4.83
C VAL A 587 -18.56 2.53 4.41
N LEU A 588 -18.80 2.40 3.10
CA LEU A 588 -20.12 2.04 2.57
C LEU A 588 -20.49 0.58 2.84
N THR A 589 -19.51 -0.31 2.90
CA THR A 589 -19.73 -1.74 3.15
C THR A 589 -19.96 -2.02 4.63
N GLU A 590 -19.18 -1.40 5.53
CA GLU A 590 -19.18 -1.71 6.96
C GLU A 590 -20.13 -0.81 7.79
N SER A 591 -20.52 0.38 7.29
CA SER A 591 -21.43 1.30 8.00
C SER A 591 -22.73 1.55 7.23
N PRO A 592 -23.85 0.90 7.63
CA PRO A 592 -25.17 1.21 7.05
C PRO A 592 -25.64 2.64 7.37
N GLU A 593 -25.14 3.25 8.45
CA GLU A 593 -25.41 4.64 8.81
C GLU A 593 -24.89 5.62 7.74
N ALA A 594 -23.72 5.32 7.14
CA ALA A 594 -23.15 6.14 6.09
C ALA A 594 -24.04 6.16 4.83
N LEU A 595 -24.63 5.02 4.47
CA LEU A 595 -25.53 4.91 3.31
C LEU A 595 -26.77 5.79 3.45
N ASN A 596 -27.29 5.94 4.67
CA ASN A 596 -28.44 6.81 4.95
C ASN A 596 -28.13 8.31 4.76
N MET A 597 -26.85 8.69 4.79
CA MET A 597 -26.40 10.07 4.70
C MET A 597 -25.95 10.45 3.27
N ILE A 598 -25.98 9.51 2.32
CA ILE A 598 -25.64 9.75 0.92
C ILE A 598 -26.72 10.57 0.22
N ASN A 599 -26.28 11.57 -0.55
CA ASN A 599 -27.14 12.43 -1.36
C ASN A 599 -26.88 12.24 -2.85
N GLU A 600 -27.71 12.87 -3.69
CA GLU A 600 -27.61 12.81 -5.14
C GLU A 600 -26.29 13.38 -5.69
N SER A 601 -25.72 14.40 -5.03
CA SER A 601 -24.47 15.03 -5.46
C SER A 601 -23.25 14.12 -5.29
N HIS A 602 -23.24 13.27 -4.28
CA HIS A 602 -22.21 12.27 -4.06
C HIS A 602 -22.20 11.25 -5.20
N ILE A 603 -23.37 10.73 -5.57
CA ILE A 603 -23.51 9.75 -6.66
C ILE A 603 -23.07 10.33 -8.00
N LYS A 604 -23.45 11.59 -8.29
CA LYS A 604 -22.98 12.31 -9.49
C LYS A 604 -21.45 12.45 -9.55
N SER A 605 -20.82 12.67 -8.40
CA SER A 605 -19.36 12.81 -8.31
C SER A 605 -18.66 11.49 -8.66
N VAL A 606 -19.19 10.35 -8.19
CA VAL A 606 -18.68 9.01 -8.56
C VAL A 606 -18.87 8.71 -10.05
N ILE A 607 -20.04 9.05 -10.62
CA ILE A 607 -20.28 8.86 -12.07
C ILE A 607 -19.36 9.75 -12.91
N SER A 608 -19.11 10.99 -12.49
CA SER A 608 -18.16 11.89 -13.17
C SER A 608 -16.73 11.36 -13.13
N LEU A 609 -16.35 10.60 -12.07
CA LEU A 609 -15.04 9.97 -12.01
C LEU A 609 -14.86 8.91 -13.10
N LEU A 610 -15.92 8.14 -13.41
CA LEU A 610 -15.91 7.16 -14.50
C LEU A 610 -15.61 7.81 -15.87
N GLU A 611 -16.04 9.06 -16.07
CA GLU A 611 -15.75 9.84 -17.28
C GLU A 611 -14.29 10.30 -17.33
N LYS A 612 -13.69 10.66 -16.19
CA LYS A 612 -12.34 11.21 -16.10
C LYS A 612 -11.23 10.16 -16.06
N VAL A 613 -11.41 9.09 -15.27
CA VAL A 613 -10.39 8.06 -14.99
C VAL A 613 -10.53 6.87 -15.94
N GLY A 614 -11.70 6.71 -16.56
CA GLY A 614 -11.99 5.57 -17.44
C GLY A 614 -12.62 4.40 -16.68
N ARG A 615 -12.46 3.19 -17.22
CA ARG A 615 -13.16 1.98 -16.75
C ARG A 615 -12.39 1.25 -15.63
N ASP A 616 -12.27 1.91 -14.48
CA ASP A 616 -11.71 1.30 -13.27
C ASP A 616 -12.78 0.42 -12.57
N PRO A 617 -12.51 -0.87 -12.29
CA PRO A 617 -13.44 -1.74 -11.55
C PRO A 617 -13.81 -1.19 -10.16
N LYS A 618 -12.90 -0.50 -9.46
CA LYS A 618 -13.17 0.02 -8.10
C LYS A 618 -14.33 1.02 -8.07
N VAL A 619 -14.51 1.79 -9.15
CA VAL A 619 -15.64 2.73 -9.28
C VAL A 619 -16.97 1.97 -9.33
N LEU A 620 -17.00 0.81 -9.99
CA LEU A 620 -18.19 -0.05 -10.06
C LEU A 620 -18.46 -0.71 -8.70
N ASP A 621 -17.43 -1.11 -7.97
CA ASP A 621 -17.57 -1.67 -6.62
C ASP A 621 -18.22 -0.65 -5.67
N VAL A 622 -17.78 0.62 -5.71
CA VAL A 622 -18.41 1.70 -4.95
C VAL A 622 -19.86 1.93 -5.38
N LEU A 623 -20.16 1.97 -6.68
CA LEU A 623 -21.55 2.10 -7.17
C LEU A 623 -22.44 0.90 -6.77
N SER A 624 -21.86 -0.29 -6.67
CA SER A 624 -22.53 -1.50 -6.18
C SER A 624 -22.85 -1.39 -4.69
N SER A 625 -21.86 -1.03 -3.86
CA SER A 625 -22.06 -0.83 -2.41
C SER A 625 -23.01 0.32 -2.09
N LEU A 626 -23.16 1.31 -2.97
CA LEU A 626 -24.18 2.36 -2.84
C LEU A 626 -25.62 1.84 -3.05
N CYS A 627 -25.78 0.71 -3.76
CA CYS A 627 -27.08 0.11 -4.05
C CYS A 627 -27.55 -0.85 -2.94
N GLU A 628 -26.64 -1.45 -2.20
CA GLU A 628 -26.90 -2.47 -1.18
C GLU A 628 -25.98 -2.27 0.04
N GLY A 629 -26.56 -2.17 1.23
CA GLY A 629 -25.83 -2.21 2.50
C GLY A 629 -26.29 -3.37 3.35
N ASN A 630 -25.37 -4.25 3.76
CA ASN A 630 -25.67 -5.40 4.64
C ASN A 630 -26.87 -6.26 4.18
N GLY A 631 -26.97 -6.56 2.88
CA GLY A 631 -28.09 -7.35 2.34
C GLY A 631 -29.37 -6.55 2.05
N MET A 632 -29.40 -5.25 2.32
CA MET A 632 -30.58 -4.39 2.20
C MET A 632 -30.41 -3.38 1.06
N ALA A 633 -31.40 -3.34 0.16
CA ALA A 633 -31.40 -2.45 -1.01
C ALA A 633 -31.75 -0.99 -0.67
N VAL A 634 -30.94 -0.04 -1.15
CA VAL A 634 -31.17 1.42 -1.00
C VAL A 634 -31.83 1.99 -2.25
N ARG A 635 -33.16 2.12 -2.23
CA ARG A 635 -33.97 2.50 -3.40
C ARG A 635 -33.66 3.88 -3.99
N SER A 636 -33.35 4.86 -3.15
CA SER A 636 -32.99 6.23 -3.59
C SER A 636 -31.74 6.20 -4.46
N SER A 637 -30.65 5.59 -3.97
CA SER A 637 -29.39 5.44 -4.69
C SER A 637 -29.57 4.70 -6.01
N GLN A 638 -30.29 3.57 -6.00
CA GLN A 638 -30.58 2.79 -7.20
C GLN A 638 -31.27 3.63 -8.29
N ASN A 639 -32.28 4.44 -7.90
CA ASN A 639 -32.98 5.30 -8.84
C ASN A 639 -32.07 6.40 -9.39
N THR A 640 -31.27 7.05 -8.54
CA THR A 640 -30.32 8.09 -8.96
C THR A 640 -29.26 7.52 -9.92
N ILE A 641 -28.65 6.38 -9.59
CA ILE A 641 -27.65 5.72 -10.45
C ILE A 641 -28.27 5.37 -11.80
N THR A 642 -29.47 4.79 -11.82
CA THR A 642 -30.20 4.46 -13.05
C THR A 642 -30.48 5.72 -13.89
N GLN A 643 -30.84 6.83 -13.27
CA GLN A 643 -31.15 8.10 -13.94
C GLN A 643 -29.92 8.80 -14.51
N TYR A 644 -28.73 8.64 -13.93
CA TYR A 644 -27.54 9.36 -14.37
C TYR A 644 -26.56 8.51 -15.20
N LEU A 645 -26.51 7.20 -14.98
CA LEU A 645 -25.57 6.30 -15.67
C LEU A 645 -26.12 5.78 -17.01
N LEU A 646 -27.43 5.56 -17.11
CA LEU A 646 -28.04 4.95 -18.30
C LEU A 646 -28.32 5.93 -19.46
N PRO A 647 -28.68 7.21 -19.26
CA PRO A 647 -28.89 8.12 -20.37
C PRO A 647 -27.58 8.37 -21.14
N GLY A 648 -27.64 8.29 -22.48
CA GLY A 648 -26.47 8.40 -23.36
C GLY A 648 -25.80 7.06 -23.67
N LYS A 649 -25.66 6.17 -22.67
CA LYS A 649 -24.97 4.87 -22.79
C LYS A 649 -23.51 4.97 -23.31
N ASP A 650 -22.88 6.13 -23.17
CA ASP A 650 -21.53 6.39 -23.70
C ASP A 650 -20.43 5.85 -22.78
N LEU A 651 -20.69 5.79 -21.47
CA LEU A 651 -19.74 5.31 -20.47
C LEU A 651 -19.67 3.77 -20.40
N LEU A 652 -20.78 3.10 -20.69
CA LEU A 652 -20.94 1.65 -20.57
C LEU A 652 -20.68 0.92 -21.89
N LEU A 653 -20.24 -0.34 -21.80
CA LEU A 653 -20.10 -1.20 -22.97
C LEU A 653 -21.48 -1.62 -23.49
N GLN A 654 -21.72 -1.41 -24.79
CA GLN A 654 -22.94 -1.81 -25.46
C GLN A 654 -22.69 -3.01 -26.37
N THR A 655 -23.64 -3.94 -26.39
CA THR A 655 -23.60 -5.10 -27.30
C THR A 655 -24.94 -5.24 -28.04
N LYS A 656 -24.87 -5.73 -29.28
CA LYS A 656 -26.03 -6.01 -30.12
C LYS A 656 -25.73 -7.20 -31.01
N MET A 657 -26.62 -8.19 -30.98
CA MET A 657 -26.55 -9.34 -31.88
C MET A 657 -26.79 -8.90 -33.34
N ARG A 658 -25.94 -9.37 -34.26
CA ARG A 658 -26.02 -9.12 -35.70
C ARG A 658 -25.86 -10.44 -36.46
N ASP A 659 -26.57 -10.55 -37.58
CA ASP A 659 -26.44 -11.69 -38.48
C ASP A 659 -25.06 -11.69 -39.14
N HIS A 660 -24.48 -12.88 -39.34
CA HIS A 660 -23.28 -13.04 -40.15
C HIS A 660 -23.60 -12.72 -41.62
N VAL A 661 -22.76 -11.91 -42.26
CA VAL A 661 -22.89 -11.52 -43.67
C VAL A 661 -21.65 -12.00 -44.41
N SER A 662 -21.87 -12.68 -45.53
CA SER A 662 -20.81 -13.16 -46.41
C SER A 662 -20.81 -12.31 -47.68
N SER A 663 -19.63 -11.85 -48.09
CA SER A 663 -19.44 -11.05 -49.30
C SER A 663 -18.80 -11.90 -50.39
N MET A 664 -19.55 -12.16 -51.47
CA MET A 664 -19.15 -13.00 -52.59
C MET A 664 -18.74 -12.15 -53.79
N THR A 665 -17.74 -12.60 -54.54
CA THR A 665 -17.27 -11.96 -55.77
C THR A 665 -16.84 -12.99 -56.82
N PRO A 666 -17.04 -12.73 -58.11
CA PRO A 666 -16.39 -13.49 -59.18
C PRO A 666 -14.89 -13.14 -59.28
N ASN A 667 -14.13 -14.00 -59.96
CA ASN A 667 -12.75 -13.76 -60.36
C ASN A 667 -12.61 -12.76 -61.54
N ILE A 668 -13.36 -11.65 -61.52
CA ILE A 668 -13.31 -10.58 -62.52
C ILE A 668 -12.94 -9.25 -61.85
N VAL A 669 -11.93 -8.57 -62.40
CA VAL A 669 -11.50 -7.23 -61.99
C VAL A 669 -11.46 -6.30 -63.21
N VAL A 670 -11.88 -5.06 -63.03
CA VAL A 670 -11.92 -4.02 -64.07
C VAL A 670 -11.31 -2.74 -63.55
N GLY A 671 -10.55 -2.02 -64.37
CA GLY A 671 -9.91 -0.77 -63.95
C GLY A 671 -9.40 0.04 -65.13
N VAL A 672 -8.86 1.22 -64.86
CA VAL A 672 -8.26 2.08 -65.89
C VAL A 672 -6.75 1.94 -65.79
N VAL A 673 -6.11 1.38 -66.82
CA VAL A 673 -4.66 1.36 -66.96
C VAL A 673 -4.25 2.04 -68.25
N GLU A 674 -3.22 2.87 -68.17
CA GLU A 674 -2.69 3.62 -69.29
C GLU A 674 -2.18 2.65 -70.39
N GLY A 675 -2.61 2.85 -71.63
CA GLY A 675 -2.27 1.98 -72.76
C GLY A 675 -3.11 0.70 -72.90
N SER A 676 -4.03 0.40 -71.98
CA SER A 676 -4.94 -0.75 -72.08
C SER A 676 -6.09 -0.48 -73.07
N SER A 677 -6.44 -1.50 -73.88
CA SER A 677 -7.60 -1.48 -74.78
C SER A 677 -8.88 -2.03 -74.14
N GLN A 678 -8.89 -2.27 -72.83
CA GLN A 678 -10.09 -2.75 -72.13
C GLN A 678 -11.22 -1.70 -72.16
N PHE A 679 -12.46 -2.18 -72.14
CA PHE A 679 -13.62 -1.33 -72.01
C PHE A 679 -13.59 -0.56 -70.68
N ARG A 680 -14.18 0.64 -70.67
CA ARG A 680 -14.23 1.53 -69.50
C ARG A 680 -15.63 1.64 -68.89
N ARG A 681 -16.61 0.94 -69.48
CA ARG A 681 -18.01 0.95 -69.08
C ARG A 681 -18.50 -0.47 -68.95
N TRP A 682 -18.81 -0.87 -67.72
CA TRP A 682 -19.09 -2.26 -67.37
C TRP A 682 -20.49 -2.42 -66.79
N TYR A 683 -21.12 -3.56 -67.08
CA TYR A 683 -22.46 -3.91 -66.64
C TYR A 683 -22.57 -5.38 -66.25
N TYR A 684 -23.22 -5.63 -65.10
CA TYR A 684 -23.67 -6.96 -64.72
C TYR A 684 -25.05 -6.89 -64.07
N GLU A 685 -25.77 -8.02 -64.05
CA GLU A 685 -27.04 -8.15 -63.35
C GLU A 685 -26.93 -9.11 -62.17
N ALA A 686 -27.77 -8.92 -61.16
CA ALA A 686 -27.93 -9.82 -60.04
C ALA A 686 -29.42 -10.09 -59.82
N GLU A 687 -29.82 -11.36 -59.89
CA GLU A 687 -31.20 -11.80 -59.68
C GLU A 687 -31.38 -12.32 -58.25
N VAL A 688 -32.43 -11.86 -57.57
CA VAL A 688 -32.81 -12.36 -56.26
C VAL A 688 -33.63 -13.64 -56.41
N GLU A 689 -33.06 -14.79 -56.06
CA GLU A 689 -33.74 -16.08 -56.23
C GLU A 689 -34.66 -16.42 -55.04
N HIS A 690 -34.20 -16.10 -53.83
CA HIS A 690 -34.89 -16.47 -52.61
C HIS A 690 -34.61 -15.45 -51.50
N ILE A 691 -35.64 -15.10 -50.75
CA ILE A 691 -35.54 -14.35 -49.49
C ILE A 691 -36.41 -15.08 -48.48
N GLU A 692 -35.81 -15.56 -47.41
CA GLU A 692 -36.52 -16.21 -46.31
C GLU A 692 -37.31 -15.17 -45.49
N GLN A 693 -38.62 -15.39 -45.33
CA GLN A 693 -39.53 -14.46 -44.65
C GLN A 693 -40.00 -14.96 -43.26
N MET A 694 -39.50 -16.10 -42.79
CA MET A 694 -40.00 -16.79 -41.60
C MET A 694 -39.49 -16.20 -40.27
N THR A 695 -38.43 -15.38 -40.31
CA THR A 695 -37.84 -14.75 -39.12
C THR A 695 -38.20 -13.28 -38.99
N LYS A 696 -38.32 -12.77 -37.74
CA LYS A 696 -38.59 -11.34 -37.46
C LYS A 696 -37.42 -10.39 -37.82
N THR A 697 -36.24 -10.91 -38.12
CA THR A 697 -35.05 -10.12 -38.44
C THR A 697 -34.93 -9.91 -39.95
N GLU A 698 -34.75 -8.64 -40.36
CA GLU A 698 -34.61 -8.26 -41.77
C GLU A 698 -33.37 -8.92 -42.39
N PRO A 699 -33.49 -9.54 -43.57
CA PRO A 699 -32.36 -10.13 -44.27
C PRO A 699 -31.39 -9.05 -44.77
N TYR A 700 -30.08 -9.32 -44.71
CA TYR A 700 -29.08 -8.42 -45.26
C TYR A 700 -28.82 -8.82 -46.72
N LEU A 701 -29.05 -7.89 -47.65
CA LEU A 701 -28.67 -8.04 -49.05
C LEU A 701 -28.20 -6.68 -49.58
N ARG A 702 -26.96 -6.62 -50.07
CA ARG A 702 -26.44 -5.46 -50.79
C ARG A 702 -25.63 -5.92 -51.99
N ILE A 703 -25.79 -5.21 -53.09
CA ILE A 703 -25.18 -5.54 -54.38
C ILE A 703 -24.48 -4.28 -54.89
N GLY A 704 -23.26 -4.40 -55.40
CA GLY A 704 -22.60 -3.30 -56.09
C GLY A 704 -21.13 -3.53 -56.33
N TRP A 705 -20.33 -2.48 -56.24
CA TRP A 705 -18.93 -2.50 -56.62
C TRP A 705 -18.02 -2.24 -55.43
N ALA A 706 -16.86 -2.88 -55.42
CA ALA A 706 -15.81 -2.65 -54.45
C ALA A 706 -14.47 -2.44 -55.13
N ASN A 707 -13.57 -1.71 -54.46
CA ASN A 707 -12.24 -1.39 -54.96
C ASN A 707 -11.16 -2.18 -54.20
N SER A 708 -10.20 -2.72 -54.94
CA SER A 708 -9.09 -3.56 -54.44
C SER A 708 -8.12 -2.85 -53.50
N MET A 709 -8.09 -1.51 -53.51
CA MET A 709 -7.20 -0.71 -52.66
C MET A 709 -7.53 -0.80 -51.17
N GLY A 710 -8.80 -1.00 -50.81
CA GLY A 710 -9.22 -0.90 -49.41
C GLY A 710 -10.38 -1.78 -48.96
N TYR A 711 -11.23 -2.29 -49.86
CA TYR A 711 -12.38 -3.08 -49.44
C TYR A 711 -11.96 -4.44 -48.85
N LYS A 712 -12.23 -4.62 -47.55
CA LYS A 712 -11.93 -5.85 -46.81
C LYS A 712 -13.10 -6.17 -45.87
N PRO A 713 -14.06 -7.02 -46.28
CA PRO A 713 -15.23 -7.37 -45.47
C PRO A 713 -14.84 -8.40 -44.40
N PHE A 714 -14.13 -7.97 -43.36
CA PHE A 714 -13.77 -8.84 -42.24
C PHE A 714 -15.01 -9.12 -41.37
N PRO A 715 -15.33 -10.40 -41.07
CA PRO A 715 -16.42 -10.74 -40.18
C PRO A 715 -15.99 -10.51 -38.73
N GLY A 716 -16.08 -9.26 -38.26
CA GLY A 716 -15.79 -8.91 -36.87
C GLY A 716 -15.58 -7.43 -36.63
N SER A 717 -14.38 -6.93 -36.90
CA SER A 717 -13.97 -5.55 -36.59
C SER A 717 -14.32 -4.57 -37.72
N GLY A 718 -14.98 -3.47 -37.39
CA GLY A 718 -15.20 -2.35 -38.31
C GLY A 718 -15.98 -1.22 -37.64
N ASP A 719 -16.01 -0.06 -38.30
CA ASP A 719 -16.70 1.13 -37.79
C ASP A 719 -18.20 0.86 -37.55
N GLY A 720 -18.75 1.41 -36.46
CA GLY A 720 -20.15 1.26 -36.07
C GLY A 720 -20.46 -0.12 -35.46
N TRP A 721 -21.28 -0.93 -36.15
CA TRP A 721 -21.66 -2.28 -35.71
C TRP A 721 -21.02 -3.37 -36.61
N GLY A 722 -19.83 -3.08 -37.14
CA GLY A 722 -19.06 -3.92 -38.06
C GLY A 722 -19.09 -3.42 -39.52
N CYS A 723 -18.00 -3.67 -40.25
CA CYS A 723 -17.86 -3.41 -41.70
C CYS A 723 -18.08 -4.72 -42.48
N ILE A 724 -19.32 -5.21 -42.48
CA ILE A 724 -19.63 -6.62 -42.81
C ILE A 724 -19.97 -6.82 -44.30
N GLY A 725 -20.27 -5.75 -45.04
CA GLY A 725 -20.65 -5.86 -46.45
C GLY A 725 -20.34 -4.63 -47.30
N VAL A 726 -20.74 -4.71 -48.57
CA VAL A 726 -20.53 -3.65 -49.56
C VAL A 726 -21.30 -2.37 -49.16
N GLY A 727 -20.61 -1.23 -49.23
CA GLY A 727 -21.13 0.09 -48.83
C GLY A 727 -20.87 0.46 -47.36
N ASP A 728 -20.19 -0.39 -46.58
CA ASP A 728 -19.84 -0.11 -45.19
C ASP A 728 -18.50 0.65 -45.05
N ASP A 729 -17.69 0.77 -46.11
CA ASP A 729 -16.44 1.52 -46.11
C ASP A 729 -16.39 2.57 -47.24
N TYR A 730 -15.28 3.32 -47.33
CA TYR A 730 -15.07 4.33 -48.37
C TYR A 730 -14.68 3.76 -49.75
N TYR A 731 -14.40 2.46 -49.84
CA TYR A 731 -13.92 1.77 -51.04
C TYR A 731 -14.98 0.86 -51.68
N SER A 732 -16.22 0.90 -51.16
CA SER A 732 -17.32 0.07 -51.62
C SER A 732 -18.61 0.85 -51.75
N TYR A 733 -19.40 0.47 -52.74
CA TYR A 733 -20.60 1.16 -53.20
C TYR A 733 -21.72 0.14 -53.33
N GLY A 734 -22.61 0.10 -52.35
CA GLY A 734 -23.66 -0.92 -52.25
C GLY A 734 -25.06 -0.37 -52.50
N PHE A 735 -25.96 -1.24 -52.95
CA PHE A 735 -27.39 -0.97 -53.10
C PHE A 735 -28.22 -2.14 -52.56
N ASP A 736 -29.24 -1.86 -51.74
CA ASP A 736 -30.10 -2.88 -51.08
C ASP A 736 -31.50 -3.03 -51.70
N GLY A 737 -31.77 -2.34 -52.81
CA GLY A 737 -33.11 -2.22 -53.39
C GLY A 737 -33.81 -0.91 -53.13
N ARG A 738 -33.52 -0.25 -52.00
CA ARG A 738 -34.14 1.02 -51.60
C ARG A 738 -33.11 2.14 -51.48
N CYS A 739 -31.97 1.85 -50.88
CA CYS A 739 -30.92 2.81 -50.55
C CYS A 739 -29.60 2.44 -51.19
N ILE A 740 -28.80 3.45 -51.51
CA ILE A 740 -27.36 3.31 -51.76
C ILE A 740 -26.56 3.57 -50.49
N TYR A 741 -25.43 2.88 -50.37
CA TYR A 741 -24.56 2.87 -49.20
C TYR A 741 -23.10 3.13 -49.58
N CYS A 742 -22.46 4.02 -48.83
CA CYS A 742 -21.01 4.26 -48.84
C CYS A 742 -20.61 4.78 -47.45
N ALA A 743 -19.52 4.26 -46.88
CA ALA A 743 -19.01 4.59 -45.54
C ALA A 743 -20.11 4.56 -44.46
N THR A 744 -20.96 3.52 -44.46
CA THR A 744 -22.13 3.33 -43.59
C THR A 744 -23.26 4.37 -43.72
N LYS A 745 -23.10 5.39 -44.56
CA LYS A 745 -24.15 6.38 -44.86
C LYS A 745 -25.13 5.81 -45.87
N LYS A 746 -26.42 6.01 -45.63
CA LYS A 746 -27.52 5.52 -46.49
C LYS A 746 -28.27 6.68 -47.14
N HIS A 747 -28.58 6.55 -48.43
CA HIS A 747 -29.43 7.49 -49.17
C HIS A 747 -30.54 6.73 -49.89
N VAL A 748 -31.81 7.12 -49.67
CA VAL A 748 -32.98 6.49 -50.30
C VAL A 748 -33.08 6.94 -51.75
N ILE A 749 -33.05 5.99 -52.69
CA ILE A 749 -33.05 6.26 -54.13
C ILE A 749 -34.12 5.48 -54.91
N TRP A 750 -34.82 4.56 -54.23
CA TRP A 750 -35.90 3.74 -54.79
C TRP A 750 -37.01 3.53 -53.75
N THR A 751 -38.16 3.01 -54.19
CA THR A 751 -39.40 3.02 -53.40
C THR A 751 -39.62 1.75 -52.57
N ARG A 752 -39.13 0.58 -53.03
CA ARG A 752 -39.34 -0.72 -52.38
C ARG A 752 -38.04 -1.47 -52.15
N THR A 753 -38.02 -2.39 -51.20
CA THR A 753 -36.92 -3.36 -51.03
C THR A 753 -36.97 -4.46 -52.09
N LEU A 754 -35.84 -5.16 -52.30
CA LEU A 754 -35.77 -6.26 -53.25
C LEU A 754 -36.68 -7.42 -52.83
N GLN A 755 -37.38 -7.99 -53.82
CA GLN A 755 -38.20 -9.19 -53.66
C GLN A 755 -37.69 -10.32 -54.55
N LYS A 756 -38.13 -11.54 -54.27
CA LYS A 756 -37.84 -12.70 -55.12
C LYS A 756 -38.25 -12.42 -56.57
N GLY A 757 -37.31 -12.62 -57.49
CA GLY A 757 -37.46 -12.40 -58.93
C GLY A 757 -37.04 -11.00 -59.40
N ASP A 758 -36.75 -10.07 -58.49
CA ASP A 758 -36.19 -8.76 -58.88
C ASP A 758 -34.76 -8.92 -59.40
N VAL A 759 -34.43 -8.13 -60.43
CA VAL A 759 -33.10 -8.08 -61.04
C VAL A 759 -32.50 -6.69 -60.85
N VAL A 760 -31.31 -6.64 -60.26
CA VAL A 760 -30.53 -5.43 -60.08
C VAL A 760 -29.43 -5.39 -61.13
N GLY A 761 -29.51 -4.42 -62.04
CA GLY A 761 -28.41 -4.09 -62.96
C GLY A 761 -27.45 -3.08 -62.32
N CYS A 762 -26.16 -3.35 -62.38
CA CYS A 762 -25.11 -2.53 -61.78
C CYS A 762 -24.20 -1.96 -62.87
N LEU A 763 -24.19 -0.63 -63.01
CA LEU A 763 -23.43 0.08 -64.05
C LEU A 763 -22.21 0.73 -63.40
N LEU A 764 -21.05 0.60 -64.05
CA LEU A 764 -19.80 1.27 -63.69
C LEU A 764 -19.24 2.00 -64.92
N ASP A 765 -19.20 3.33 -64.88
CA ASP A 765 -18.47 4.16 -65.84
C ASP A 765 -17.16 4.64 -65.21
N LEU A 766 -16.04 4.34 -65.84
CA LEU A 766 -14.70 4.76 -65.43
C LEU A 766 -14.16 5.94 -66.26
N ASN A 767 -14.88 6.39 -67.30
CA ASN A 767 -14.53 7.62 -68.03
C ASN A 767 -14.96 8.86 -67.25
N ILE A 768 -16.19 8.82 -66.76
CA ILE A 768 -16.73 9.76 -65.78
C ILE A 768 -17.02 8.85 -64.59
N PRO A 769 -16.25 8.93 -63.49
CA PRO A 769 -16.33 7.97 -62.39
C PRO A 769 -17.73 8.01 -61.76
N GLU A 770 -18.62 7.16 -62.30
CA GLU A 770 -20.03 7.11 -61.97
C GLU A 770 -20.50 5.66 -61.81
N ILE A 771 -21.21 5.39 -60.71
CA ILE A 771 -21.86 4.10 -60.47
C ILE A 771 -23.36 4.35 -60.34
N SER A 772 -24.15 3.61 -61.09
CA SER A 772 -25.61 3.68 -61.05
C SER A 772 -26.22 2.29 -61.05
N PHE A 773 -27.49 2.22 -60.64
CA PHE A 773 -28.21 0.96 -60.52
C PHE A 773 -29.51 1.02 -61.33
N THR A 774 -29.96 -0.14 -61.79
CA THR A 774 -31.28 -0.32 -62.39
C THR A 774 -32.02 -1.42 -61.64
N VAL A 775 -33.32 -1.28 -61.42
CA VAL A 775 -34.17 -2.35 -60.87
C VAL A 775 -35.15 -2.79 -61.97
N ASN A 776 -35.10 -4.06 -62.35
CA ASN A 776 -35.92 -4.63 -63.43
C ASN A 776 -35.84 -3.82 -64.75
N GLY A 777 -34.62 -3.36 -65.10
CA GLY A 777 -34.35 -2.55 -66.29
C GLY A 777 -34.69 -1.07 -66.18
N GLN A 778 -35.28 -0.60 -65.07
CA GLN A 778 -35.58 0.82 -64.86
C GLN A 778 -34.45 1.53 -64.09
N PRO A 779 -33.96 2.70 -64.55
CA PRO A 779 -32.90 3.44 -63.86
C PRO A 779 -33.39 4.00 -62.52
N THR A 780 -32.54 3.90 -61.49
CA THR A 780 -32.81 4.52 -60.19
C THR A 780 -32.45 6.01 -60.20
N ALA A 781 -33.00 6.78 -59.26
CA ALA A 781 -32.82 8.24 -59.21
C ALA A 781 -31.45 8.68 -58.62
N GLY A 782 -30.67 7.74 -58.08
CA GLY A 782 -29.42 8.04 -57.39
C GLY A 782 -28.23 7.29 -57.97
N LEU A 783 -27.07 7.94 -57.90
CA LEU A 783 -25.81 7.47 -58.44
C LEU A 783 -24.67 7.94 -57.54
N PHE A 784 -23.53 7.28 -57.63
CA PHE A 784 -22.26 7.74 -57.05
C PHE A 784 -21.46 8.50 -58.11
N LYS A 785 -20.79 9.59 -57.75
CA LYS A 785 -19.85 10.33 -58.62
C LYS A 785 -18.53 10.59 -57.91
N ASN A 786 -17.49 10.90 -58.68
CA ASN A 786 -16.22 11.45 -58.21
C ASN A 786 -15.50 10.53 -57.20
N PHE A 787 -15.61 9.21 -57.37
CA PHE A 787 -14.83 8.26 -56.59
C PHE A 787 -13.42 8.09 -57.19
N ASN A 788 -12.48 7.63 -56.35
CA ASN A 788 -11.13 7.34 -56.80
C ASN A 788 -11.11 6.10 -57.72
N ILE A 789 -10.44 6.22 -58.86
CA ILE A 789 -10.28 5.14 -59.85
C ILE A 789 -8.98 4.34 -59.67
N ASP A 790 -8.15 4.69 -58.68
CA ASP A 790 -6.94 3.94 -58.34
C ASP A 790 -7.28 2.49 -57.95
N GLY A 791 -6.48 1.54 -58.44
CA GLY A 791 -6.71 0.11 -58.24
C GLY A 791 -7.73 -0.48 -59.22
N PHE A 792 -8.38 -1.56 -58.80
CA PHE A 792 -9.36 -2.28 -59.63
C PHE A 792 -10.70 -2.43 -58.92
N PHE A 793 -11.76 -2.28 -59.68
CA PHE A 793 -13.13 -2.54 -59.26
C PHE A 793 -13.53 -3.98 -59.54
N PHE A 794 -14.31 -4.56 -58.65
CA PHE A 794 -14.89 -5.88 -58.82
C PHE A 794 -16.34 -5.88 -58.29
N PRO A 795 -17.21 -6.70 -58.88
CA PRO A 795 -18.58 -6.79 -58.42
C PRO A 795 -18.62 -7.58 -57.10
N VAL A 796 -19.44 -7.13 -56.17
CA VAL A 796 -19.60 -7.73 -54.85
C VAL A 796 -21.08 -7.85 -54.52
N MET A 797 -21.41 -8.98 -53.90
CA MET A 797 -22.72 -9.26 -53.34
C MET A 797 -22.55 -9.67 -51.89
N SER A 798 -23.08 -8.88 -50.98
CA SER A 798 -23.05 -9.15 -49.54
C SER A 798 -24.43 -9.62 -49.09
N LEU A 799 -24.51 -10.85 -48.59
CA LEU A 799 -25.76 -11.49 -48.22
C LEU A 799 -25.68 -12.16 -46.84
N SER A 800 -26.79 -12.17 -46.10
CA SER A 800 -26.96 -13.04 -44.94
C SER A 800 -27.46 -14.43 -45.36
N ALA A 801 -27.41 -15.41 -44.45
CA ALA A 801 -27.83 -16.80 -44.69
C ALA A 801 -29.28 -16.97 -45.20
N LYS A 802 -30.11 -15.93 -45.12
CA LYS A 802 -31.55 -15.94 -45.49
C LYS A 802 -31.81 -15.60 -46.95
N VAL A 803 -30.77 -15.28 -47.71
CA VAL A 803 -30.91 -14.75 -49.08
C VAL A 803 -30.12 -15.63 -50.04
N SER A 804 -30.74 -15.99 -51.17
CA SER A 804 -30.06 -16.54 -52.34
C SER A 804 -30.16 -15.55 -53.49
N CYS A 805 -29.02 -15.27 -54.12
CA CYS A 805 -28.92 -14.36 -55.24
C CYS A 805 -27.95 -14.93 -56.28
N ARG A 806 -28.23 -14.66 -57.56
CA ARG A 806 -27.48 -15.18 -58.70
C ARG A 806 -26.83 -14.03 -59.46
N PHE A 807 -25.52 -14.13 -59.69
CA PHE A 807 -24.83 -13.24 -60.63
C PHE A 807 -25.15 -13.60 -62.08
N MET A 808 -25.30 -12.59 -62.92
CA MET A 808 -25.50 -12.71 -64.37
C MET A 808 -24.53 -11.78 -65.08
N PHE A 809 -23.50 -12.35 -65.72
CA PHE A 809 -22.39 -11.59 -66.33
C PHE A 809 -22.51 -11.44 -67.84
N GLY A 810 -23.40 -12.20 -68.50
CA GLY A 810 -23.53 -12.28 -69.95
C GLY A 810 -22.93 -13.56 -70.55
N GLY A 811 -23.16 -13.77 -71.85
CA GLY A 811 -22.66 -14.95 -72.57
C GLY A 811 -23.34 -16.26 -72.12
N ILE A 812 -22.54 -17.32 -71.95
CA ILE A 812 -22.99 -18.64 -71.50
C ILE A 812 -23.13 -18.68 -69.96
N GLU A 813 -22.38 -17.83 -69.25
CA GLU A 813 -22.26 -17.76 -67.79
C GLU A 813 -23.34 -16.89 -67.13
N GLY A 814 -24.59 -17.02 -67.59
CA GLY A 814 -25.75 -16.27 -67.11
C GLY A 814 -26.19 -15.19 -68.08
N ARG A 815 -27.23 -15.51 -68.87
CA ARG A 815 -27.82 -14.60 -69.85
C ARG A 815 -28.48 -13.40 -69.15
N LEU A 816 -28.02 -12.20 -69.47
CA LEU A 816 -28.61 -10.95 -69.01
C LEU A 816 -30.08 -10.86 -69.45
N ARG A 817 -30.97 -10.47 -68.53
CA ARG A 817 -32.41 -10.36 -68.80
C ARG A 817 -32.77 -9.06 -69.49
N PHE A 818 -32.15 -7.96 -69.06
CA PHE A 818 -32.39 -6.62 -69.60
C PHE A 818 -31.24 -6.15 -70.49
N GLY A 819 -30.03 -6.66 -70.24
CA GLY A 819 -28.85 -6.40 -71.07
C GLY A 819 -28.18 -5.06 -70.77
N PRO A 820 -26.95 -4.85 -71.27
CA PRO A 820 -26.22 -3.62 -71.02
C PRO A 820 -26.86 -2.44 -71.78
N PRO A 821 -26.98 -1.25 -71.15
CA PRO A 821 -27.39 -0.03 -71.84
C PRO A 821 -26.43 0.36 -72.98
N PRO A 822 -26.85 1.23 -73.92
CA PRO A 822 -25.98 1.67 -75.01
C PRO A 822 -24.64 2.23 -74.52
N GLY A 823 -23.54 1.65 -75.02
CA GLY A 823 -22.18 2.06 -74.66
C GLY A 823 -21.58 1.37 -73.41
N PHE A 824 -22.29 0.41 -72.80
CA PHE A 824 -21.77 -0.46 -71.76
C PHE A 824 -21.49 -1.86 -72.31
N SER A 825 -20.44 -2.48 -71.81
CA SER A 825 -20.08 -3.88 -72.09
C SER A 825 -20.54 -4.80 -70.97
N ALA A 826 -20.91 -6.02 -71.33
CA ALA A 826 -21.22 -7.06 -70.35
C ALA A 826 -19.93 -7.48 -69.62
N LEU A 827 -20.01 -7.68 -68.30
CA LEU A 827 -18.82 -7.93 -67.48
C LEU A 827 -18.05 -9.21 -67.86
N ILE A 828 -18.71 -10.18 -68.51
CA ILE A 828 -18.05 -11.38 -69.03
C ILE A 828 -16.93 -11.09 -70.04
N GLU A 829 -16.97 -9.95 -70.73
CA GLU A 829 -15.92 -9.55 -71.68
C GLU A 829 -14.58 -9.25 -70.98
N ALA A 830 -14.58 -9.02 -69.66
CA ALA A 830 -13.36 -8.86 -68.86
C ALA A 830 -12.79 -10.18 -68.34
N ALA A 831 -13.48 -11.32 -68.49
CA ALA A 831 -13.04 -12.58 -67.93
C ALA A 831 -11.87 -13.18 -68.72
N ALA A 832 -10.72 -13.37 -68.06
CA ALA A 832 -9.52 -13.96 -68.67
C ALA A 832 -9.44 -15.49 -68.49
N ASN A 833 -10.04 -16.01 -67.41
CA ASN A 833 -10.01 -17.42 -67.02
C ASN A 833 -11.43 -17.98 -66.86
N LYS A 834 -11.55 -19.28 -66.61
CA LYS A 834 -12.83 -19.90 -66.22
C LYS A 834 -13.44 -19.14 -65.05
N LEU A 835 -14.73 -18.83 -65.14
CA LEU A 835 -15.42 -18.02 -64.14
C LEU A 835 -15.64 -18.82 -62.85
N GLU A 836 -15.21 -18.24 -61.74
CA GLU A 836 -15.34 -18.83 -60.40
C GLU A 836 -15.84 -17.75 -59.43
N ILE A 837 -16.76 -18.13 -58.54
CA ILE A 837 -17.26 -17.27 -57.47
C ILE A 837 -16.60 -17.71 -56.17
N GLY A 838 -15.99 -16.76 -55.47
CA GLY A 838 -15.36 -16.99 -54.18
C GLY A 838 -15.77 -15.94 -53.15
N GLU A 839 -15.45 -16.23 -51.89
CA GLU A 839 -15.58 -15.25 -50.82
C GLU A 839 -14.56 -14.13 -51.00
N CYS A 840 -14.95 -12.91 -50.64
CA CYS A 840 -14.05 -11.76 -50.73
C CYS A 840 -12.87 -11.85 -49.77
N VAL A 841 -13.05 -12.55 -48.65
CA VAL A 841 -12.03 -12.90 -47.68
C VAL A 841 -12.30 -14.34 -47.31
N SER A 842 -11.35 -15.23 -47.59
CA SER A 842 -11.43 -16.64 -47.19
C SER A 842 -10.26 -16.96 -46.28
N PHE A 843 -10.56 -17.61 -45.16
CA PHE A 843 -9.55 -18.12 -44.22
C PHE A 843 -9.15 -19.57 -44.54
N GLY A 844 -9.71 -20.16 -45.61
CA GLY A 844 -9.54 -21.56 -45.97
C GLY A 844 -10.63 -22.45 -45.36
N ASP A 845 -10.40 -23.76 -45.38
CA ASP A 845 -11.32 -24.75 -44.80
C ASP A 845 -11.02 -24.90 -43.31
N ILE A 846 -11.65 -24.03 -42.50
CA ILE A 846 -11.49 -24.01 -41.04
C ILE A 846 -11.88 -25.37 -40.42
N ALA A 847 -12.89 -26.05 -40.96
CA ALA A 847 -13.33 -27.35 -40.45
C ALA A 847 -12.29 -28.46 -40.66
N LYS A 848 -11.41 -28.30 -41.66
CA LYS A 848 -10.29 -29.21 -41.94
C LYS A 848 -8.94 -28.68 -41.45
N ASN A 849 -8.90 -27.59 -40.68
CA ASN A 849 -7.66 -26.90 -40.26
C ASN A 849 -6.75 -26.51 -41.43
N VAL A 850 -7.32 -26.22 -42.61
CA VAL A 850 -6.57 -25.76 -43.78
C VAL A 850 -6.70 -24.25 -43.87
N TYR A 851 -5.63 -23.54 -43.55
CA TYR A 851 -5.61 -22.07 -43.61
C TYR A 851 -5.04 -21.58 -44.94
N THR A 852 -5.70 -20.62 -45.56
CA THR A 852 -5.21 -19.94 -46.76
C THR A 852 -4.66 -18.57 -46.44
N GLY A 853 -3.51 -18.23 -47.01
CA GLY A 853 -2.96 -16.87 -46.93
C GLY A 853 -3.83 -15.84 -47.68
N PRO A 854 -3.51 -14.54 -47.54
CA PRO A 854 -4.23 -13.48 -48.25
C PRO A 854 -4.19 -13.69 -49.77
N SER A 855 -5.35 -13.51 -50.43
CA SER A 855 -5.50 -13.76 -51.87
C SER A 855 -4.64 -12.80 -52.70
N ILE A 856 -3.73 -13.35 -53.50
CA ILE A 856 -2.79 -12.62 -54.35
C ILE A 856 -3.46 -12.08 -55.62
N LEU A 857 -4.63 -12.63 -56.00
CA LEU A 857 -5.41 -12.25 -57.20
C LEU A 857 -5.71 -10.75 -57.27
N ARG A 858 -5.86 -10.06 -56.14
CA ARG A 858 -6.22 -8.65 -56.11
C ARG A 858 -5.05 -7.68 -56.10
N GLN A 859 -3.84 -8.16 -55.81
CA GLN A 859 -2.64 -7.34 -55.66
C GLN A 859 -1.67 -7.49 -56.84
N ASN A 860 -1.64 -8.65 -57.53
CA ASN A 860 -0.68 -8.92 -58.61
C ASN A 860 -1.33 -9.11 -60.00
N THR A 861 -2.62 -8.78 -60.17
CA THR A 861 -3.20 -8.79 -61.52
C THR A 861 -2.72 -7.56 -62.27
N GLU A 862 -1.60 -7.69 -62.99
CA GLU A 862 -1.18 -6.71 -63.98
C GLU A 862 -2.06 -6.89 -65.23
N PRO A 863 -2.84 -5.86 -65.63
CA PRO A 863 -3.61 -5.94 -66.85
C PRO A 863 -2.63 -6.00 -68.03
N PHE A 864 -2.97 -6.83 -69.03
CA PHE A 864 -2.17 -6.95 -70.23
C PHE A 864 -2.18 -5.63 -71.00
N VAL A 865 -1.09 -4.86 -70.89
CA VAL A 865 -0.82 -3.71 -71.74
C VAL A 865 0.11 -4.17 -72.85
N PRO A 866 -0.35 -4.24 -74.11
CA PRO A 866 0.54 -4.64 -75.21
C PRO A 866 1.67 -3.62 -75.33
N LYS A 867 2.91 -4.06 -75.06
CA LYS A 867 4.10 -3.25 -75.37
C LYS A 867 4.30 -3.26 -76.87
N LEU A 868 3.81 -2.23 -77.54
CA LEU A 868 4.11 -2.00 -78.95
C LEU A 868 5.62 -1.79 -79.08
N VAL A 869 6.27 -2.57 -79.94
CA VAL A 869 7.67 -2.34 -80.30
C VAL A 869 7.70 -1.16 -81.25
N ASP A 870 8.29 -0.05 -80.83
CA ASP A 870 8.47 1.13 -81.67
C ASP A 870 9.53 0.85 -82.74
N ILE A 871 9.07 0.62 -83.95
CA ILE A 871 9.89 0.39 -85.14
C ILE A 871 10.29 1.70 -85.85
N SER A 872 9.99 2.89 -85.29
CA SER A 872 10.33 4.17 -85.91
C SER A 872 11.83 4.52 -85.86
N THR A 873 12.63 3.75 -85.12
CA THR A 873 14.08 3.96 -84.93
C THR A 873 14.97 2.88 -85.56
N VAL A 874 14.41 2.01 -86.41
CA VAL A 874 15.14 1.03 -87.24
C VAL A 874 15.15 1.43 -88.70
#